data_AF-A0A0F4YMG1-F1
#
_entry.id   AF-A0A0F4YMG1-F1
#
_cell.length_a   1.000
_cell.length_b   1.000
_cell.length_c   1.000
_cell.angle_alpha   90.00
_cell.angle_beta   90.00
_cell.angle_gamma   90.00
#
_symmetry.space_group_name_H-M   'P 1'
#
loop_
_entity.id
_entity.type
_entity.pdbx_description
1 polymer ?
#
loop_
_entity_poly.entity_id
_entity_poly.type
_entity_poly.pdbx_seq_one_letter_code
_entity_poly.pdbx_strand_id
1 'polypeptide(L)'
;FEASVGAVVMVKTFTYLVIGFLGVVVLLTVYLLCAYRNRILHLPYSPNSIASILGLARHQMEPFSVFRSLGSADDVVFKRRLKDEHFMLQVHDHETCLTSSFRAEAQDRESVVEESGVADAKPWPWELRRVVGLIFIFMLTGIIAAVCALRGLIQRNNGLPLPSGSTFLQQILLNFIPTALGTLMEPFWTVLNRLLCIIQPFIELNTGATSASQSILLEYTSVPPQLVIWRALKAKHLLLAAVCAVAVAANVLTVGFSGLFEIRSTNLGNLISVEQTVLPQLAQPNDTGVSGNLGEPLQIMLANVSQNVALVPWVSPEYYFLPVSLPANTSVSTYELSTIGIGSQLDCQELKESNSDFLYRFILSHDAMEANFTVFQKLSDGSQIRCFYPVAFTGDNDPAPSEATQIYLRGNPEGRQGVEMFIQPIPVKSRRLHRKNMRAHECSLQVGSTLNSTFMMCKPRFQTANFSVVTDQSGHVLNYTQLGPLSEEVEEHLASAVWNATMFLVGQGSDTLRWHNDTIASDWFNVFLKKVSRSTSIIDPLTPPPDFATTADLVSQVYQQLFAIVLQDNQKYLMPAPPGSLIIANEIGTQQRVFVSDTMVYIVIVILALDTTVAIVLYSRLPKPFLHRMPTTIAGLLAYSTGSHLAQDLDIQMAATAGRSGMQEALKKRGSVYGFGRYIGTDGEIHFGIDRQPYLIPLRVQDLPKWWQLVTKTPLFFKKRSSQSDMI
;
A
#
# COMPACT_ATOMS: atom_id res chain seq x y z
N PHE A 1 -6.77 -5.60 -9.84
CA PHE A 1 -5.73 -5.90 -8.84
C PHE A 1 -4.73 -6.85 -9.47
N GLU A 2 -3.79 -6.33 -10.24
CA GLU A 2 -2.62 -7.11 -10.66
C GLU A 2 -1.70 -7.20 -9.43
N ALA A 3 -1.68 -8.37 -8.80
CA ALA A 3 -0.69 -8.67 -7.78
C ALA A 3 0.66 -8.84 -8.48
N SER A 4 1.44 -7.76 -8.59
CA SER A 4 2.86 -7.85 -8.92
C SER A 4 3.50 -8.78 -7.89
N VAL A 5 3.93 -9.96 -8.33
CA VAL A 5 4.70 -10.90 -7.50
C VAL A 5 6.03 -10.21 -7.19
N GLY A 6 6.08 -9.50 -6.07
CA GLY A 6 7.31 -8.86 -5.60
C GLY A 6 8.32 -9.95 -5.28
N ALA A 7 9.40 -10.02 -6.06
CA ALA A 7 10.54 -10.85 -5.72
C ALA A 7 11.16 -10.27 -4.43
N VAL A 8 10.99 -10.97 -3.31
CA VAL A 8 11.63 -10.59 -2.04
C VAL A 8 13.11 -10.88 -2.16
N VAL A 9 13.92 -9.86 -2.47
CA VAL A 9 15.38 -9.98 -2.52
C VAL A 9 15.91 -10.04 -1.08
N MET A 10 16.12 -11.25 -0.58
CA MET A 10 16.75 -11.45 0.71
C MET A 10 18.27 -11.27 0.62
N VAL A 11 18.85 -10.60 1.62
CA VAL A 11 20.30 -10.45 1.73
C VAL A 11 20.90 -11.81 2.09
N LYS A 12 21.81 -12.30 1.24
CA LYS A 12 22.41 -13.64 1.35
C LYS A 12 23.01 -13.92 2.74
N THR A 13 23.75 -12.97 3.29
CA THR A 13 24.43 -13.11 4.59
C THR A 13 23.44 -13.35 5.73
N PHE A 14 22.39 -12.53 5.83
CA PHE A 14 21.37 -12.70 6.86
C PHE A 14 20.60 -14.02 6.68
N THR A 15 20.29 -14.39 5.43
CA THR A 15 19.56 -15.62 5.11
C THR A 15 20.32 -16.87 5.59
N TYR A 16 21.62 -16.98 5.28
CA TYR A 16 22.42 -18.14 5.69
C TYR A 16 22.60 -18.21 7.20
N LEU A 17 22.75 -17.07 7.89
CA LEU A 17 22.81 -17.04 9.35
C LEU A 17 21.51 -17.57 9.99
N VAL A 18 20.35 -17.10 9.53
CA VAL A 18 19.05 -17.56 10.06
C VAL A 18 18.86 -19.07 9.85
N ILE A 19 19.18 -19.59 8.66
CA ILE A 19 19.11 -21.03 8.36
C ILE A 19 20.05 -21.81 9.29
N GLY A 20 21.28 -21.33 9.49
CA GLY A 20 22.25 -21.97 10.39
C GLY A 20 21.74 -22.05 11.84
N PHE A 21 21.22 -20.94 12.39
CA PHE A 21 20.66 -20.91 13.74
C PHE A 21 19.44 -21.85 13.88
N LEU A 22 18.52 -21.84 12.92
CA LEU A 22 17.38 -22.77 12.90
C LEU A 22 17.84 -24.23 12.86
N GLY A 23 18.87 -24.55 12.07
CA GLY A 23 19.48 -25.87 12.04
C GLY A 23 20.01 -26.31 13.40
N VAL A 24 20.72 -25.43 14.10
CA VAL A 24 21.21 -25.69 15.48
C VAL A 24 20.05 -25.92 16.46
N VAL A 25 18.98 -25.11 16.38
CA VAL A 25 17.79 -25.30 17.23
C VAL A 25 17.14 -26.66 16.99
N VAL A 26 17.02 -27.09 15.74
CA VAL A 26 16.48 -28.41 15.39
C VAL A 26 17.37 -29.53 15.97
N LEU A 27 18.68 -29.44 15.79
CA LEU A 27 19.64 -30.42 16.32
C LEU A 27 19.57 -30.53 17.85
N LEU A 28 19.53 -29.39 18.55
CA LEU A 28 19.39 -29.35 20.00
C LEU A 28 18.05 -29.94 20.47
N THR A 29 16.96 -29.65 19.75
CA THR A 29 15.64 -30.18 20.08
C THR A 29 15.59 -31.70 19.91
N VAL A 30 16.14 -32.23 18.81
CA VAL A 30 16.26 -33.67 18.57
C VAL A 30 17.14 -34.32 19.63
N TYR A 31 18.27 -33.70 19.98
CA TYR A 31 19.15 -34.18 21.04
C TYR A 31 18.41 -34.28 22.38
N LEU A 32 17.70 -33.23 22.80
CA LEU A 32 16.91 -33.25 24.04
C LEU A 32 15.83 -34.33 23.99
N LEU A 33 15.12 -34.48 22.87
CA LEU A 33 14.07 -35.49 22.73
C LEU A 33 14.64 -36.91 22.85
N CYS A 34 15.79 -37.19 22.23
CA CYS A 34 16.50 -38.46 22.37
C CYS A 34 17.01 -38.69 23.80
N ALA A 35 17.60 -37.67 24.43
CA ALA A 35 18.16 -37.75 25.78
C ALA A 35 17.07 -37.98 26.85
N TYR A 36 15.91 -37.35 26.72
CA TYR A 36 14.81 -37.49 27.68
C TYR A 36 13.98 -38.76 27.50
N ARG A 37 13.91 -39.35 26.30
CA ARG A 37 13.12 -40.57 26.05
C ARG A 37 13.53 -41.77 26.90
N ASN A 38 14.81 -41.86 27.25
CA ASN A 38 15.36 -43.03 27.97
C ASN A 38 15.50 -42.80 29.49
N ARG A 39 15.04 -41.66 30.04
CA ARG A 39 15.09 -41.41 31.49
C ARG A 39 13.83 -41.93 32.18
N ILE A 40 14.02 -42.87 33.11
CA ILE A 40 12.96 -43.34 34.02
C ILE A 40 12.79 -42.28 35.13
N LEU A 41 11.59 -41.72 35.27
CA LEU A 41 11.24 -40.80 36.36
C LEU A 41 10.58 -41.59 37.49
N HIS A 42 11.23 -41.66 38.64
CA HIS A 42 10.67 -42.20 39.88
C HIS A 42 9.95 -41.09 40.66
N LEU A 43 8.93 -40.46 40.06
CA LEU A 43 8.07 -39.47 40.71
C LEU A 43 6.62 -39.95 40.63
N PRO A 44 5.88 -40.04 41.75
CA PRO A 44 4.53 -40.59 41.81
C PRO A 44 3.50 -39.69 41.13
N TYR A 45 3.78 -38.38 41.07
CA TYR A 45 2.97 -37.38 40.37
C TYR A 45 3.85 -36.21 39.94
N SER A 46 3.35 -35.39 39.01
CA SER A 46 4.07 -34.22 38.53
C SER A 46 4.21 -33.15 39.62
N PRO A 47 5.42 -32.61 39.92
CA PRO A 47 5.66 -31.60 40.97
C PRO A 47 5.25 -30.19 40.52
N ASN A 48 4.04 -30.07 40.01
CA ASN A 48 3.54 -28.91 39.27
C ASN A 48 2.69 -27.96 40.12
N SER A 49 2.33 -28.39 41.33
CA SER A 49 1.50 -27.65 42.29
C SER A 49 2.17 -27.60 43.66
N ILE A 50 1.74 -26.65 44.50
CA ILE A 50 2.23 -26.53 45.89
C ILE A 50 1.94 -27.82 46.66
N ALA A 51 0.70 -28.32 46.56
CA ALA A 51 0.27 -29.55 47.22
C ALA A 51 1.11 -30.78 46.82
N SER A 52 1.45 -30.92 45.53
CA SER A 52 2.33 -32.02 45.08
C SER A 52 3.73 -31.92 45.68
N ILE A 53 4.34 -30.73 45.70
CA ILE A 53 5.70 -30.58 46.24
C ILE A 53 5.71 -30.88 47.75
N LEU A 54 4.69 -30.42 48.48
CA LEU A 54 4.54 -30.69 49.90
C LEU A 54 4.24 -32.16 50.20
N GLY A 55 3.48 -32.84 49.34
CA GLY A 55 3.22 -34.27 49.46
C GLY A 55 4.48 -35.14 49.38
N LEU A 56 5.51 -34.70 48.64
CA LEU A 56 6.81 -35.41 48.56
C LEU A 56 7.62 -35.29 49.85
N ALA A 57 7.36 -34.27 50.69
CA ALA A 57 8.07 -34.01 51.93
C ALA A 57 7.32 -34.50 53.19
N ARG A 58 6.28 -35.33 53.02
CA ARG A 58 5.35 -35.70 54.10
C ARG A 58 5.91 -36.59 55.21
N HIS A 59 6.87 -37.47 54.90
CA HIS A 59 7.24 -38.60 55.77
C HIS A 59 8.37 -38.32 56.76
N GLN A 60 9.02 -37.17 56.69
CA GLN A 60 10.01 -36.78 57.69
C GLN A 60 9.47 -35.62 58.54
N MET A 61 8.96 -35.91 59.73
CA MET A 61 8.59 -34.88 60.71
C MET A 61 9.80 -34.26 61.46
N GLU A 62 11.02 -34.83 61.35
CA GLU A 62 12.23 -34.30 62.01
C GLU A 62 13.00 -33.17 61.26
N PRO A 63 13.16 -33.17 59.92
CA PRO A 63 13.86 -32.10 59.19
C PRO A 63 13.09 -30.78 59.10
N PHE A 64 11.79 -30.75 59.46
CA PHE A 64 11.09 -29.49 59.68
C PHE A 64 11.63 -28.72 60.90
N SER A 65 12.41 -29.35 61.78
CA SER A 65 13.08 -28.65 62.89
C SER A 65 14.02 -27.54 62.39
N VAL A 66 14.80 -27.81 61.32
CA VAL A 66 15.67 -26.81 60.67
C VAL A 66 14.85 -25.63 60.13
N PHE A 67 13.67 -25.94 59.58
CA PHE A 67 12.77 -24.96 58.99
C PHE A 67 11.78 -24.32 60.00
N ARG A 68 11.77 -24.75 61.27
CA ARG A 68 10.78 -24.40 62.31
C ARG A 68 10.66 -22.89 62.54
N SER A 69 11.79 -22.18 62.51
CA SER A 69 11.88 -20.72 62.67
C SER A 69 12.18 -19.95 61.37
N LEU A 70 12.15 -20.63 60.21
CA LEU A 70 12.57 -20.06 58.91
C LEU A 70 11.41 -19.53 58.06
N GLY A 71 10.15 -19.68 58.51
CA GLY A 71 8.95 -19.21 57.80
C GLY A 71 8.80 -17.68 57.79
N SER A 72 9.26 -17.00 58.84
CA SER A 72 9.31 -15.53 58.94
C SER A 72 10.70 -14.94 58.66
N ALA A 73 11.68 -15.78 58.34
CA ALA A 73 13.06 -15.34 58.14
C ALA A 73 13.29 -14.74 56.74
N ASP A 74 14.06 -13.66 56.70
CA ASP A 74 14.54 -13.03 55.47
C ASP A 74 15.41 -13.98 54.64
N ASP A 75 15.48 -13.72 53.33
CA ASP A 75 16.21 -14.55 52.36
C ASP A 75 17.71 -14.71 52.69
N VAL A 76 18.34 -13.68 53.27
CA VAL A 76 19.76 -13.72 53.68
C VAL A 76 19.96 -14.69 54.84
N VAL A 77 19.10 -14.61 55.87
CA VAL A 77 19.15 -15.49 57.05
C VAL A 77 18.80 -16.92 56.63
N PHE A 78 17.80 -17.07 55.76
CA PHE A 78 17.37 -18.35 55.22
C PHE A 78 18.48 -19.09 54.48
N LYS A 79 19.16 -18.41 53.55
CA LYS A 79 20.29 -19.00 52.79
C LYS A 79 21.47 -19.35 53.70
N ARG A 80 21.73 -18.56 54.73
CA ARG A 80 22.81 -18.83 55.69
C ARG A 80 22.54 -20.10 56.49
N ARG A 81 21.32 -20.31 56.98
CA ARG A 81 20.96 -21.49 57.79
C ARG A 81 20.90 -22.79 56.98
N LEU A 82 20.62 -22.71 55.68
CA LEU A 82 20.50 -23.88 54.80
C LEU A 82 21.77 -24.17 53.99
N LYS A 83 22.87 -23.44 54.24
CA LYS A 83 24.09 -23.53 53.42
C LYS A 83 24.72 -24.93 53.46
N ASP A 84 24.66 -25.59 54.61
CA ASP A 84 25.32 -26.87 54.86
C ASP A 84 24.33 -28.05 54.86
N GLU A 85 23.06 -27.79 54.53
CA GLU A 85 22.00 -28.79 54.50
C GLU A 85 21.81 -29.36 53.10
N HIS A 86 21.79 -30.69 52.99
CA HIS A 86 21.64 -31.41 51.74
C HIS A 86 20.40 -32.32 51.76
N PHE A 87 19.58 -32.22 50.71
CA PHE A 87 18.35 -32.99 50.55
C PHE A 87 18.43 -33.89 49.32
N MET A 88 17.96 -35.13 49.42
CA MET A 88 17.92 -36.11 48.35
C MET A 88 16.51 -36.70 48.22
N LEU A 89 16.12 -37.09 47.01
CA LEU A 89 14.88 -37.84 46.80
C LEU A 89 15.20 -39.33 46.93
N GLN A 90 14.60 -40.02 47.90
CA GLN A 90 14.77 -41.45 48.11
C GLN A 90 13.45 -42.19 47.89
N VAL A 91 13.53 -43.40 47.34
CA VAL A 91 12.37 -44.28 47.18
C VAL A 91 12.36 -45.27 48.34
N HIS A 92 11.37 -45.19 49.22
CA HIS A 92 11.19 -46.08 50.36
C HIS A 92 9.83 -46.77 50.22
N ASP A 93 9.82 -48.11 50.20
CA ASP A 93 8.59 -48.93 50.17
C ASP A 93 7.55 -48.52 49.09
N HIS A 94 8.03 -48.35 47.84
CA HIS A 94 7.26 -47.85 46.68
C HIS A 94 6.75 -46.39 46.76
N GLU A 95 7.18 -45.64 47.77
CA GLU A 95 6.87 -44.21 47.90
C GLU A 95 8.14 -43.36 47.75
N THR A 96 8.06 -42.27 46.98
CA THR A 96 9.19 -41.33 46.86
C THR A 96 9.05 -40.26 47.92
N CYS A 97 10.05 -40.13 48.78
CA CYS A 97 10.11 -39.16 49.86
C CYS A 97 11.36 -38.28 49.70
N LEU A 98 11.23 -37.01 50.03
CA LEU A 98 12.37 -36.11 50.19
C LEU A 98 13.02 -36.34 51.56
N THR A 99 14.28 -36.77 51.57
CA THR A 99 15.04 -37.08 52.79
C THR A 99 16.28 -36.18 52.95
N SER A 100 16.65 -35.82 54.18
CA SER A 100 17.94 -35.14 54.44
C SER A 100 19.09 -36.15 54.43
N SER A 101 20.23 -35.79 53.83
CA SER A 101 21.37 -36.71 53.65
C SER A 101 22.33 -36.76 54.84
N PHE A 102 22.12 -35.96 55.89
CA PHE A 102 22.96 -35.95 57.10
C PHE A 102 22.11 -36.01 58.38
N ARG A 103 22.24 -37.11 59.14
CA ARG A 103 21.86 -37.20 60.55
C ARG A 103 23.15 -37.14 61.35
N ALA A 104 23.67 -35.94 61.60
CA ALA A 104 24.64 -35.79 62.68
C ALA A 104 23.87 -35.92 63.99
N GLU A 105 24.39 -36.75 64.90
CA GLU A 105 23.82 -36.99 66.23
C GLU A 105 23.43 -35.67 66.90
N ALA A 106 22.24 -35.67 67.48
CA ALA A 106 21.73 -34.59 68.29
C ALA A 106 22.71 -34.32 69.43
N GLN A 107 23.48 -33.24 69.31
CA GLN A 107 24.14 -32.61 70.43
C GLN A 107 23.58 -31.20 70.55
N ASP A 108 23.02 -30.92 71.72
CA ASP A 108 22.40 -29.67 72.14
C ASP A 108 23.05 -28.44 71.48
N ARG A 109 22.44 -27.95 70.40
CA ARG A 109 22.58 -26.55 70.03
C ARG A 109 21.50 -25.81 70.79
N GLU A 110 21.87 -25.42 72.00
CA GLU A 110 21.18 -24.44 72.82
C GLU A 110 20.58 -23.35 71.93
N SER A 111 19.27 -23.18 72.04
CA SER A 111 18.50 -22.15 71.37
C SER A 111 18.95 -20.78 71.86
N VAL A 112 19.97 -20.21 71.22
CA VAL A 112 20.17 -18.77 71.25
C VAL A 112 19.01 -18.17 70.47
N VAL A 113 17.97 -17.80 71.20
CA VAL A 113 16.96 -16.83 70.75
C VAL A 113 17.70 -15.48 70.62
N GLU A 114 18.43 -15.31 69.53
CA GLU A 114 18.68 -13.96 69.03
C GLU A 114 17.34 -13.49 68.45
N GLU A 115 16.64 -12.64 69.21
CA GLU A 115 15.72 -11.63 68.67
C GLU A 115 16.49 -10.73 67.69
N SER A 116 16.87 -11.28 66.55
CA SER A 116 17.32 -10.47 65.42
C SER A 116 16.08 -9.80 64.85
N GLY A 117 16.00 -8.49 65.08
CA GLY A 117 14.86 -7.64 64.80
C GLY A 117 14.14 -7.98 63.50
N VAL A 118 12.81 -7.93 63.59
CA VAL A 118 11.87 -7.97 62.47
C VAL A 118 12.33 -6.98 61.42
N ALA A 119 13.08 -7.45 60.43
CA ALA A 119 13.37 -6.66 59.25
C ALA A 119 12.06 -6.60 58.46
N ASP A 120 11.35 -5.48 58.57
CA ASP A 120 10.11 -5.16 57.83
C ASP A 120 10.29 -5.12 56.29
N ALA A 121 11.47 -5.47 55.77
CA ALA A 121 11.83 -5.39 54.37
C ALA A 121 11.32 -6.60 53.58
N LYS A 122 10.02 -6.62 53.27
CA LYS A 122 9.41 -7.62 52.38
C LYS A 122 10.02 -7.54 50.97
N PRO A 123 10.80 -8.53 50.50
CA PRO A 123 11.49 -8.47 49.23
C PRO A 123 10.49 -8.65 48.07
N TRP A 124 10.25 -7.57 47.34
CA TRP A 124 9.47 -7.59 46.10
C TRP A 124 10.42 -7.44 44.90
N PRO A 125 10.35 -8.33 43.89
CA PRO A 125 11.12 -8.23 42.66
C PRO A 125 11.01 -6.85 42.06
N TRP A 126 12.12 -6.34 41.53
CA TRP A 126 12.20 -4.98 41.04
C TRP A 126 11.23 -4.76 39.86
N GLU A 127 11.00 -5.79 39.04
CA GLU A 127 10.06 -5.80 37.92
C GLU A 127 8.62 -5.50 38.36
N LEU A 128 8.24 -5.95 39.56
CA LEU A 128 6.90 -5.74 40.13
C LEU A 128 6.78 -4.44 40.94
N ARG A 129 7.85 -3.65 41.08
CA ARG A 129 7.81 -2.36 41.78
C ARG A 129 7.02 -1.36 40.95
N ARG A 130 6.19 -0.55 41.62
CA ARG A 130 5.36 0.48 40.97
C ARG A 130 6.17 1.50 40.18
N VAL A 131 7.37 1.88 40.64
CA VAL A 131 8.25 2.83 39.94
C VAL A 131 8.70 2.27 38.58
N VAL A 132 9.10 0.99 38.54
CA VAL A 132 9.48 0.32 37.29
C VAL A 132 8.27 0.21 36.36
N GLY A 133 7.09 -0.08 36.91
CA GLY A 133 5.85 -0.06 36.14
C GLY A 133 5.51 1.31 35.54
N LEU A 134 5.71 2.41 36.27
CA LEU A 134 5.50 3.76 35.76
C LEU A 134 6.48 4.09 34.63
N ILE A 135 7.77 3.72 34.77
CA ILE A 135 8.77 3.89 33.71
C ILE A 135 8.38 3.09 32.46
N PHE A 136 7.93 1.85 32.66
CA PHE A 136 7.51 0.97 31.57
C PHE A 136 6.26 1.51 30.83
N ILE A 137 5.24 1.95 31.56
CA ILE A 137 4.03 2.57 30.99
C ILE A 137 4.41 3.85 30.22
N PHE A 138 5.27 4.70 30.80
CA PHE A 138 5.73 5.91 30.12
C PHE A 138 6.44 5.56 28.80
N MET A 139 7.32 4.56 28.81
CA MET A 139 8.00 4.09 27.60
C MET A 139 7.01 3.56 26.55
N LEU A 140 6.03 2.73 26.91
CA LEU A 140 5.01 2.25 25.98
C LEU A 140 4.21 3.41 25.36
N THR A 141 3.78 4.38 26.18
CA THR A 141 3.06 5.56 25.68
C THR A 141 3.94 6.44 24.79
N GLY A 142 5.23 6.55 25.08
CA GLY A 142 6.20 7.26 24.25
C GLY A 142 6.38 6.61 22.89
N ILE A 143 6.42 5.27 22.83
CA ILE A 143 6.50 4.53 21.55
C ILE A 143 5.22 4.75 20.73
N ILE A 144 4.04 4.69 21.35
CA ILE A 144 2.77 4.99 20.65
C ILE A 144 2.80 6.40 20.06
N ALA A 145 3.20 7.39 20.86
CA ALA A 145 3.29 8.78 20.40
C ALA A 145 4.30 8.94 19.25
N ALA A 146 5.46 8.27 19.33
CA ALA A 146 6.48 8.28 18.28
C ALA A 146 5.96 7.69 16.96
N VAL A 147 5.29 6.54 17.00
CA VAL A 147 4.71 5.90 15.81
C VAL A 147 3.63 6.79 15.19
N CYS A 148 2.74 7.39 16.00
CA CYS A 148 1.72 8.33 15.53
C CYS A 148 2.34 9.59 14.90
N ALA A 149 3.36 10.18 15.54
CA ALA A 149 4.05 11.35 15.04
C ALA A 149 4.78 11.07 13.71
N LEU A 150 5.46 9.94 13.62
CA LEU A 150 6.12 9.48 12.39
C LEU A 150 5.11 9.31 11.25
N ARG A 151 3.97 8.67 11.51
CA ARG A 151 2.89 8.53 10.51
C ARG A 151 2.41 9.90 10.03
N GLY A 152 2.16 10.83 10.95
CA GLY A 152 1.73 12.19 10.61
C GLY A 152 2.76 12.96 9.79
N LEU A 153 4.04 12.83 10.11
CA LEU A 153 5.14 13.47 9.37
C LEU A 153 5.29 12.89 7.96
N ILE A 154 5.21 11.56 7.83
CA ILE A 154 5.32 10.86 6.54
C ILE A 154 4.17 11.22 5.61
N GLN A 155 2.94 11.32 6.13
CA GLN A 155 1.77 11.72 5.35
C GLN A 155 1.87 13.18 4.87
N ARG A 156 2.38 14.09 5.71
CA ARG A 156 2.56 15.50 5.33
C ARG A 156 3.63 15.70 4.25
N ASN A 157 4.70 14.92 4.30
CA ASN A 157 5.86 15.10 3.42
C ASN A 157 5.86 14.15 2.20
N ASN A 158 4.74 13.44 1.96
CA ASN A 158 4.60 12.43 0.92
C ASN A 158 5.78 11.41 0.89
N GLY A 159 6.07 10.84 2.06
CA GLY A 159 7.21 9.94 2.28
C GLY A 159 8.47 10.67 2.74
N LEU A 160 9.36 9.95 3.43
CA LEU A 160 10.66 10.46 3.86
C LEU A 160 11.75 10.14 2.83
N PRO A 161 12.76 11.01 2.66
CA PRO A 161 13.92 10.68 1.85
C PRO A 161 14.66 9.47 2.43
N LEU A 162 15.36 8.71 1.58
CA LEU A 162 16.17 7.58 2.06
C LEU A 162 17.25 8.09 3.01
N PRO A 163 17.41 7.46 4.19
CA PRO A 163 18.38 7.93 5.19
C PRO A 163 19.83 7.78 4.74
N SER A 164 20.13 6.86 3.81
CA SER A 164 21.49 6.59 3.33
C SER A 164 21.48 5.86 1.99
N GLY A 165 22.51 6.07 1.17
CA GLY A 165 22.70 5.33 -0.08
C GLY A 165 23.19 3.89 0.08
N SER A 166 23.68 3.49 1.27
CA SER A 166 24.06 2.09 1.53
C SER A 166 22.84 1.27 1.97
N THR A 167 22.57 0.21 1.22
CA THR A 167 21.47 -0.74 1.50
C THR A 167 21.58 -1.36 2.90
N PHE A 168 22.80 -1.54 3.39
CA PHE A 168 23.07 -2.05 4.73
C PHE A 168 22.63 -1.09 5.84
N LEU A 169 23.02 0.19 5.79
CA LEU A 169 22.66 1.17 6.82
C LEU A 169 21.15 1.46 6.81
N GLN A 170 20.55 1.44 5.62
CA GLN A 170 19.11 1.55 5.46
C GLN A 170 18.35 0.40 6.15
N GLN A 171 18.80 -0.85 6.00
CA GLN A 171 18.18 -1.99 6.70
C GLN A 171 18.34 -1.92 8.22
N ILE A 172 19.47 -1.39 8.71
CA ILE A 172 19.66 -1.18 10.15
C ILE A 172 18.64 -0.18 10.69
N LEU A 173 18.53 0.99 10.05
CA LEU A 173 17.67 2.07 10.50
C LEU A 173 16.18 1.73 10.38
N LEU A 174 15.77 1.14 9.25
CA LEU A 174 14.37 0.90 8.94
C LEU A 174 13.84 -0.41 9.53
N ASN A 175 14.65 -1.48 9.59
CA ASN A 175 14.15 -2.79 10.01
C ASN A 175 14.75 -3.25 11.34
N PHE A 176 16.08 -3.15 11.52
CA PHE A 176 16.74 -3.72 12.69
C PHE A 176 16.43 -2.97 13.98
N ILE A 177 16.50 -1.63 14.00
CA ILE A 177 16.23 -0.82 15.20
C ILE A 177 14.79 -1.02 15.71
N PRO A 178 13.74 -0.89 14.87
CA PRO A 178 12.38 -1.15 15.32
C PRO A 178 12.18 -2.59 15.82
N THR A 179 12.75 -3.56 15.11
CA THR A 179 12.67 -4.98 15.52
C THR A 179 13.34 -5.21 16.88
N ALA A 180 14.52 -4.64 17.10
CA ALA A 180 15.23 -4.74 18.37
C ALA A 180 14.40 -4.16 19.53
N LEU A 181 13.73 -3.02 19.32
CA LEU A 181 12.81 -2.44 20.30
C LEU A 181 11.66 -3.39 20.65
N GLY A 182 11.06 -4.05 19.65
CA GLY A 182 10.04 -5.08 19.85
C GLY A 182 10.56 -6.29 20.64
N THR A 183 11.72 -6.82 20.24
CA THR A 183 12.35 -7.99 20.86
C THR A 183 12.70 -7.74 22.32
N LEU A 184 13.03 -6.50 22.72
CA LEU A 184 13.31 -6.17 24.12
C LEU A 184 12.06 -6.19 25.02
N MET A 185 10.84 -6.09 24.46
CA MET A 185 9.60 -6.09 25.24
C MET A 185 9.19 -7.48 25.70
N GLU A 186 9.40 -8.50 24.86
CA GLU A 186 9.07 -9.89 25.14
C GLU A 186 9.68 -10.43 26.45
N PRO A 187 11.00 -10.31 26.72
CA PRO A 187 11.61 -10.86 27.92
C PRO A 187 11.06 -10.20 29.19
N PHE A 188 10.74 -8.90 29.15
CA PHE A 188 10.15 -8.19 30.28
C PHE A 188 8.77 -8.76 30.63
N TRP A 189 7.89 -8.91 29.63
CA TRP A 189 6.58 -9.54 29.83
C TRP A 189 6.68 -11.00 30.27
N THR A 190 7.66 -11.74 29.75
CA THR A 190 7.90 -13.14 30.12
C THR A 190 8.31 -13.28 31.59
N VAL A 191 9.20 -12.39 32.08
CA VAL A 191 9.60 -12.35 33.49
C VAL A 191 8.41 -11.99 34.38
N LEU A 192 7.65 -10.95 34.03
CA LEU A 192 6.45 -10.57 34.78
C LEU A 192 5.43 -11.71 34.85
N ASN A 193 5.17 -12.37 33.73
CA ASN A 193 4.24 -13.49 33.65
C ASN A 193 4.69 -14.66 34.55
N ARG A 194 6.00 -15.00 34.52
CA ARG A 194 6.58 -16.03 35.41
C ARG A 194 6.42 -15.66 36.88
N LEU A 195 6.73 -14.42 37.27
CA LEU A 195 6.59 -13.96 38.65
C LEU A 195 5.13 -14.01 39.11
N LEU A 196 4.19 -13.59 38.27
CA LEU A 196 2.76 -13.66 38.58
C LEU A 196 2.27 -15.10 38.71
N CYS A 197 2.71 -16.02 37.85
CA CYS A 197 2.39 -17.45 37.99
C CYS A 197 2.81 -18.03 39.35
N ILE A 198 3.95 -17.58 39.89
CA ILE A 198 4.47 -18.00 41.19
C ILE A 198 3.69 -17.35 42.35
N ILE A 199 3.34 -16.07 42.23
CA ILE A 199 2.70 -15.30 43.30
C ILE A 199 1.19 -15.52 43.37
N GLN A 200 0.52 -15.80 42.24
CA GLN A 200 -0.95 -15.91 42.15
C GLN A 200 -1.57 -16.88 43.18
N PRO A 201 -1.04 -18.11 43.41
CA PRO A 201 -1.59 -18.99 44.44
C PRO A 201 -1.52 -18.40 45.86
N PHE A 202 -0.49 -17.62 46.16
CA PHE A 202 -0.32 -16.96 47.45
C PHE A 202 -1.24 -15.76 47.61
N ILE A 203 -1.59 -15.07 46.52
CA ILE A 203 -2.60 -14.00 46.54
C ILE A 203 -3.96 -14.59 46.94
N GLU A 204 -4.34 -15.72 46.36
CA GLU A 204 -5.59 -16.42 46.71
C GLU A 204 -5.57 -16.93 48.16
N LEU A 205 -4.44 -17.45 48.65
CA LEU A 205 -4.31 -17.88 50.05
C LEU A 205 -4.35 -16.72 51.05
N ASN A 206 -3.86 -15.53 50.66
CA ASN A 206 -3.89 -14.34 51.52
C ASN A 206 -5.32 -13.82 51.78
N THR A 207 -6.30 -14.17 50.94
CA THR A 207 -7.71 -13.82 51.18
C THR A 207 -8.34 -14.58 52.35
N GLY A 208 -7.68 -15.65 52.80
CA GLY A 208 -7.91 -16.27 54.10
C GLY A 208 -8.95 -17.37 54.16
N ALA A 209 -9.60 -17.76 53.04
CA ALA A 209 -10.54 -18.87 53.01
C ALA A 209 -10.73 -19.46 51.60
N THR A 210 -9.68 -20.02 50.98
CA THR A 210 -9.75 -20.58 49.62
C THR A 210 -9.73 -22.11 49.57
N SER A 211 -10.54 -22.67 48.67
CA SER A 211 -10.57 -24.11 48.39
C SER A 211 -9.26 -24.59 47.76
N ALA A 212 -8.87 -25.86 48.00
CA ALA A 212 -7.62 -26.40 47.45
C ALA A 212 -7.47 -26.24 45.93
N SER A 213 -8.58 -26.40 45.19
CA SER A 213 -8.60 -26.27 43.72
C SER A 213 -8.34 -24.85 43.21
N GLN A 214 -8.53 -23.84 44.06
CA GLN A 214 -8.33 -22.42 43.74
C GLN A 214 -7.03 -21.86 44.33
N SER A 215 -6.27 -22.65 45.09
CA SER A 215 -5.03 -22.21 45.73
C SER A 215 -3.89 -23.21 45.52
N ILE A 216 -3.75 -24.21 46.38
CA ILE A 216 -2.58 -25.10 46.45
C ILE A 216 -2.47 -26.11 45.29
N LEU A 217 -3.57 -26.39 44.57
CA LEU A 217 -3.62 -27.29 43.40
C LEU A 217 -3.45 -26.56 42.05
N LEU A 218 -3.13 -25.27 42.05
CA LEU A 218 -2.88 -24.51 40.83
C LEU A 218 -1.55 -24.94 40.20
N GLU A 219 -1.55 -25.18 38.88
CA GLU A 219 -0.39 -25.68 38.13
C GLU A 219 0.11 -24.65 37.09
N TYR A 220 0.43 -23.45 37.55
CA TYR A 220 0.90 -22.37 36.67
C TYR A 220 2.39 -22.43 36.34
N THR A 221 3.20 -23.11 37.15
CA THR A 221 4.66 -23.24 36.96
C THR A 221 5.06 -24.38 36.03
N SER A 222 4.10 -25.21 35.62
CA SER A 222 4.34 -26.45 34.86
C SER A 222 4.35 -26.30 33.34
N VAL A 223 3.89 -25.16 32.85
CA VAL A 223 3.73 -24.86 31.43
C VAL A 223 4.46 -23.54 31.16
N PRO A 224 5.08 -23.36 29.99
CA PRO A 224 5.60 -22.05 29.59
C PRO A 224 4.57 -20.95 29.88
N PRO A 225 4.95 -19.85 30.55
CA PRO A 225 4.00 -18.84 31.05
C PRO A 225 3.04 -18.32 29.96
N GLN A 226 3.48 -18.27 28.70
CA GLN A 226 2.68 -17.85 27.55
C GLN A 226 1.46 -18.75 27.30
N LEU A 227 1.54 -20.04 27.63
CA LEU A 227 0.49 -21.03 27.36
C LEU A 227 -0.45 -21.25 28.55
N VAL A 228 -0.27 -20.52 29.65
CA VAL A 228 -1.09 -20.63 30.86
C VAL A 228 -2.46 -19.92 30.73
N ILE A 229 -2.69 -19.17 29.64
CA ILE A 229 -3.91 -18.37 29.37
C ILE A 229 -5.19 -19.17 29.67
N TRP A 230 -5.34 -20.35 29.07
CA TRP A 230 -6.55 -21.16 29.22
C TRP A 230 -6.76 -21.67 30.65
N ARG A 231 -5.67 -22.01 31.36
CA ARG A 231 -5.74 -22.44 32.77
C ARG A 231 -6.12 -21.27 33.68
N ALA A 232 -5.57 -20.08 33.41
CA ALA A 232 -5.90 -18.86 34.15
C ALA A 232 -7.36 -18.43 33.92
N LEU A 233 -7.87 -18.47 32.69
CA LEU A 233 -9.27 -18.18 32.36
C LEU A 233 -10.24 -19.15 33.05
N LYS A 234 -9.97 -20.46 33.02
CA LYS A 234 -10.79 -21.46 33.72
C LYS A 234 -10.82 -21.24 35.23
N ALA A 235 -9.71 -20.80 35.82
CA ALA A 235 -9.61 -20.44 37.23
C ALA A 235 -10.16 -19.03 37.55
N LYS A 236 -10.67 -18.28 36.56
CA LYS A 236 -11.15 -16.90 36.67
C LYS A 236 -10.07 -15.88 37.08
N HIS A 237 -8.79 -16.20 36.89
CA HIS A 237 -7.68 -15.27 37.11
C HIS A 237 -7.46 -14.42 35.84
N LEU A 238 -8.37 -13.48 35.60
CA LEU A 238 -8.42 -12.67 34.36
C LEU A 238 -7.17 -11.80 34.18
N LEU A 239 -6.62 -11.23 35.26
CA LEU A 239 -5.39 -10.43 35.19
C LEU A 239 -4.19 -11.26 34.72
N LEU A 240 -4.04 -12.46 35.27
CA LEU A 240 -2.99 -13.39 34.85
C LEU A 240 -3.17 -13.79 33.38
N ALA A 241 -4.40 -14.11 32.98
CA ALA A 241 -4.72 -14.43 31.58
C ALA A 241 -4.38 -13.28 30.62
N ALA A 242 -4.65 -12.03 31.01
CA ALA A 242 -4.32 -10.85 30.22
C ALA A 242 -2.81 -10.63 30.08
N VAL A 243 -2.04 -10.82 31.16
CA VAL A 243 -0.57 -10.74 31.11
C VAL A 243 0.02 -11.85 30.23
N CYS A 244 -0.52 -13.07 30.30
CA CYS A 244 -0.11 -14.14 29.39
C CYS A 244 -0.43 -13.81 27.92
N ALA A 245 -1.61 -13.23 27.64
CA ALA A 245 -2.00 -12.84 26.28
C ALA A 245 -1.09 -11.74 25.72
N VAL A 246 -0.74 -10.74 26.52
CA VAL A 246 0.20 -9.68 26.14
C VAL A 246 1.61 -10.23 25.92
N ALA A 247 2.08 -11.18 26.74
CA ALA A 247 3.37 -11.83 26.51
C ALA A 247 3.43 -12.57 25.15
N VAL A 248 2.31 -13.15 24.69
CA VAL A 248 2.20 -13.72 23.33
C VAL A 248 2.13 -12.60 22.28
N ALA A 249 1.36 -11.55 22.53
CA ALA A 249 1.23 -10.41 21.61
C ALA A 249 2.55 -9.66 21.40
N ALA A 250 3.46 -9.65 22.38
CA ALA A 250 4.79 -9.06 22.26
C ALA A 250 5.61 -9.67 21.11
N ASN A 251 5.45 -10.97 20.83
CA ASN A 251 6.07 -11.60 19.67
C ASN A 251 5.51 -11.08 18.34
N VAL A 252 4.19 -10.85 18.30
CA VAL A 252 3.52 -10.26 17.12
C VAL A 252 3.93 -8.79 16.94
N LEU A 253 4.11 -8.06 18.04
CA LEU A 253 4.60 -6.68 18.05
C LEU A 253 5.98 -6.56 17.39
N THR A 254 6.90 -7.48 17.68
CA THR A 254 8.23 -7.55 17.04
C THR A 254 8.12 -7.69 15.52
N VAL A 255 7.22 -8.55 15.05
CA VAL A 255 6.95 -8.70 13.60
C VAL A 255 6.35 -7.42 13.02
N GLY A 256 5.42 -6.80 13.74
CA GLY A 256 4.82 -5.52 13.33
C GLY A 256 5.85 -4.40 13.20
N PHE A 257 6.79 -4.30 14.14
CA PHE A 257 7.88 -3.33 14.04
C PHE A 257 8.85 -3.62 12.89
N SER A 258 9.16 -4.89 12.62
CA SER A 258 10.00 -5.27 11.49
C SER A 258 9.40 -4.90 10.13
N GLY A 259 8.06 -4.86 10.02
CA GLY A 259 7.33 -4.50 8.81
C GLY A 259 6.82 -3.06 8.79
N LEU A 260 7.19 -2.23 9.76
CA LEU A 260 6.61 -0.91 9.94
C LEU A 260 6.93 0.03 8.77
N PHE A 261 8.17 -0.02 8.27
CA PHE A 261 8.67 0.84 7.19
C PHE A 261 8.70 0.10 5.86
N GLU A 262 8.28 0.78 4.80
CA GLU A 262 8.22 0.25 3.44
C GLU A 262 8.82 1.27 2.47
N ILE A 263 9.59 0.83 1.48
CA ILE A 263 10.14 1.71 0.45
C ILE A 263 9.21 1.65 -0.76
N ARG A 264 8.65 2.80 -1.16
CA ARG A 264 7.81 2.90 -2.35
C ARG A 264 8.35 3.97 -3.30
N SER A 265 8.11 3.77 -4.59
CA SER A 265 8.39 4.76 -5.62
C SER A 265 7.24 5.75 -5.71
N THR A 266 7.53 7.04 -5.63
CA THR A 266 6.54 8.11 -5.79
C THR A 266 7.02 9.15 -6.78
N ASN A 267 6.08 9.67 -7.55
CA ASN A 267 6.30 10.77 -8.49
C ASN A 267 6.31 12.07 -7.70
N LEU A 268 7.46 12.77 -7.68
CA LEU A 268 7.55 14.13 -7.17
C LEU A 268 7.81 15.08 -8.32
N GLY A 269 7.06 16.18 -8.33
CA GLY A 269 7.30 17.32 -9.20
C GLY A 269 8.37 18.24 -8.61
N ASN A 270 9.40 18.51 -9.39
CA ASN A 270 10.42 19.52 -9.12
C ASN A 270 10.30 20.64 -10.14
N LEU A 271 10.18 21.89 -9.67
CA LEU A 271 10.15 23.05 -10.56
C LEU A 271 11.55 23.32 -11.10
N ILE A 272 11.68 23.31 -12.42
CA ILE A 272 12.89 23.61 -13.18
C ILE A 272 12.62 24.75 -14.17
N SER A 273 13.64 25.51 -14.50
CA SER A 273 13.60 26.50 -15.57
C SER A 273 14.16 25.90 -16.86
N VAL A 274 13.40 25.94 -17.94
CA VAL A 274 13.75 25.38 -19.25
C VAL A 274 13.72 26.46 -20.32
N GLU A 275 14.59 26.37 -21.33
CA GLU A 275 14.70 27.39 -22.37
C GLU A 275 13.71 27.15 -23.51
N GLN A 276 12.89 28.14 -23.81
CA GLN A 276 12.01 28.13 -24.99
C GLN A 276 12.85 28.19 -26.27
N THR A 277 12.53 27.36 -27.28
CA THR A 277 13.32 27.30 -28.52
C THR A 277 12.79 28.25 -29.60
N VAL A 278 11.47 28.41 -29.70
CA VAL A 278 10.82 29.19 -30.76
C VAL A 278 9.67 30.04 -30.21
N LEU A 279 9.41 31.16 -30.89
CA LEU A 279 8.29 32.06 -30.64
C LEU A 279 7.20 31.88 -31.71
N PRO A 280 5.93 32.21 -31.42
CA PRO A 280 4.83 32.17 -32.38
C PRO A 280 4.87 33.36 -33.36
N GLN A 281 6.04 33.64 -33.94
CA GLN A 281 6.28 34.70 -34.91
C GLN A 281 7.14 34.12 -36.05
N LEU A 282 7.09 34.70 -37.24
CA LEU A 282 7.92 34.25 -38.36
C LEU A 282 9.27 34.96 -38.36
N ALA A 283 10.33 34.23 -38.71
CA ALA A 283 11.56 34.85 -39.14
C ALA A 283 11.35 35.52 -40.51
N GLN A 284 11.88 36.74 -40.74
CA GLN A 284 11.69 37.47 -41.99
C GLN A 284 12.05 36.60 -43.22
N PRO A 285 11.19 36.56 -44.26
CA PRO A 285 11.41 35.70 -45.42
C PRO A 285 12.45 36.32 -46.35
N ASN A 286 13.71 35.91 -46.21
CA ASN A 286 14.76 36.25 -47.19
C ASN A 286 14.88 35.23 -48.34
N ASP A 287 14.14 34.12 -48.32
CA ASP A 287 14.14 33.17 -49.43
C ASP A 287 12.73 32.68 -49.77
N THR A 288 12.47 32.66 -51.07
CA THR A 288 11.25 32.21 -51.72
C THR A 288 11.06 30.71 -51.55
N GLY A 289 9.97 30.35 -50.88
CA GLY A 289 9.39 29.00 -50.94
C GLY A 289 9.49 28.24 -49.62
N VAL A 290 8.41 28.30 -48.85
CA VAL A 290 8.05 27.17 -47.99
C VAL A 290 7.68 26.02 -48.93
N SER A 291 8.68 25.25 -49.38
CA SER A 291 8.43 24.01 -50.09
C SER A 291 8.16 22.94 -49.04
N GLY A 292 6.88 22.64 -48.79
CA GLY A 292 6.52 21.42 -48.08
C GLY A 292 7.14 20.25 -48.85
N ASN A 293 8.07 19.52 -48.22
CA ASN A 293 8.48 18.23 -48.75
C ASN A 293 7.25 17.33 -48.68
N LEU A 294 6.52 17.21 -49.81
CA LEU A 294 5.19 16.59 -49.87
C LEU A 294 5.12 15.17 -49.24
N GLY A 295 6.25 14.48 -49.05
CA GLY A 295 6.29 13.10 -48.58
C GLY A 295 6.34 12.90 -47.07
N GLU A 296 7.12 13.67 -46.32
CA GLU A 296 7.46 13.35 -44.92
C GLU A 296 6.25 13.49 -43.98
N PRO A 297 5.48 14.58 -43.99
CA PRO A 297 4.27 14.71 -43.16
C PRO A 297 3.23 13.63 -43.44
N LEU A 298 3.05 13.24 -44.71
CA LEU A 298 2.12 12.19 -45.10
C LEU A 298 2.56 10.82 -44.55
N GLN A 299 3.87 10.53 -44.56
CA GLN A 299 4.40 9.28 -44.01
C GLN A 299 4.26 9.21 -42.48
N ILE A 300 4.50 10.33 -41.77
CA ILE A 300 4.32 10.41 -40.32
C ILE A 300 2.86 10.16 -39.94
N MET A 301 1.92 10.82 -40.61
CA MET A 301 0.49 10.59 -40.38
C MET A 301 0.11 9.14 -40.70
N LEU A 302 0.57 8.60 -41.83
CA LEU A 302 0.25 7.24 -42.23
C LEU A 302 0.76 6.23 -41.19
N ALA A 303 1.97 6.40 -40.66
CA ALA A 303 2.52 5.55 -39.61
C ALA A 303 1.68 5.63 -38.32
N ASN A 304 1.27 6.83 -37.92
CA ASN A 304 0.43 7.02 -36.73
C ASN A 304 -0.95 6.35 -36.89
N VAL A 305 -1.70 6.64 -37.96
CA VAL A 305 -3.06 6.13 -38.14
C VAL A 305 -3.08 4.62 -38.46
N SER A 306 -2.04 4.10 -39.12
CA SER A 306 -1.99 2.67 -39.50
C SER A 306 -1.39 1.75 -38.44
N GLN A 307 -0.40 2.21 -37.67
CA GLN A 307 0.37 1.39 -36.72
C GLN A 307 0.32 1.91 -35.27
N ASN A 308 -0.44 2.98 -34.99
CA ASN A 308 -0.47 3.64 -33.68
C ASN A 308 0.93 4.03 -33.15
N VAL A 309 1.83 4.42 -34.06
CA VAL A 309 3.15 4.95 -33.69
C VAL A 309 2.98 6.34 -33.09
N ALA A 310 3.74 6.68 -32.05
CA ALA A 310 3.72 8.02 -31.47
C ALA A 310 4.00 9.09 -32.54
N LEU A 311 3.30 10.22 -32.44
CA LEU A 311 3.59 11.38 -33.31
C LEU A 311 4.97 11.95 -32.98
N VAL A 312 5.47 12.81 -33.85
CA VAL A 312 6.74 13.52 -33.63
C VAL A 312 6.67 14.39 -32.35
N PRO A 313 7.82 14.75 -31.74
CA PRO A 313 7.85 15.59 -30.56
C PRO A 313 7.04 16.88 -30.72
N TRP A 314 6.37 17.30 -29.64
CA TRP A 314 5.55 18.51 -29.54
C TRP A 314 4.31 18.53 -30.43
N VAL A 315 3.86 17.38 -30.93
CA VAL A 315 2.66 17.25 -31.76
C VAL A 315 1.62 16.34 -31.09
N SER A 316 0.38 16.79 -31.10
CA SER A 316 -0.82 16.00 -30.80
C SER A 316 -1.69 15.89 -32.08
N PRO A 317 -2.75 15.07 -32.10
CA PRO A 317 -3.64 14.99 -33.26
C PRO A 317 -4.34 16.31 -33.62
N GLU A 318 -4.47 17.25 -32.69
CA GLU A 318 -5.24 18.49 -32.88
C GLU A 318 -4.35 19.75 -32.90
N TYR A 319 -3.22 19.72 -32.18
CA TYR A 319 -2.38 20.89 -31.93
C TYR A 319 -0.88 20.57 -32.06
N TYR A 320 -0.14 21.54 -32.57
CA TYR A 320 1.32 21.65 -32.45
C TYR A 320 1.65 22.58 -31.27
N PHE A 321 2.52 22.15 -30.37
CA PHE A 321 2.96 22.92 -29.21
C PHE A 321 4.34 23.53 -29.47
N LEU A 322 4.58 24.75 -28.99
CA LEU A 322 5.90 25.36 -29.14
C LEU A 322 6.95 24.59 -28.33
N PRO A 323 8.04 24.12 -28.97
CA PRO A 323 9.07 23.30 -28.34
C PRO A 323 9.94 24.07 -27.35
N VAL A 324 10.41 23.31 -26.36
CA VAL A 324 11.28 23.76 -25.29
C VAL A 324 12.48 22.80 -25.17
N SER A 325 13.64 23.33 -24.79
CA SER A 325 14.85 22.53 -24.54
C SER A 325 14.76 21.83 -23.19
N LEU A 326 14.51 20.51 -23.21
CA LEU A 326 14.42 19.68 -22.00
C LEU A 326 15.80 19.11 -21.60
N PRO A 327 16.13 19.07 -20.30
CA PRO A 327 17.40 18.53 -19.85
C PRO A 327 17.51 17.02 -20.11
N ALA A 328 18.66 16.60 -20.63
CA ALA A 328 18.95 15.19 -20.88
C ALA A 328 19.32 14.43 -19.58
N ASN A 329 18.36 14.24 -18.67
CA ASN A 329 18.58 13.43 -17.46
C ASN A 329 18.46 11.93 -17.73
N THR A 330 19.26 11.10 -17.06
CA THR A 330 19.26 9.62 -17.23
C THR A 330 18.09 8.92 -16.55
N SER A 331 17.32 9.61 -15.71
CA SER A 331 16.09 9.11 -15.10
C SER A 331 14.89 9.39 -16.01
N VAL A 332 14.01 8.40 -16.18
CA VAL A 332 12.72 8.58 -16.88
C VAL A 332 11.87 9.58 -16.11
N SER A 333 11.97 10.86 -16.47
CA SER A 333 11.15 11.95 -15.95
C SER A 333 10.15 12.41 -17.01
N THR A 334 8.93 12.65 -16.58
CA THR A 334 7.90 13.33 -17.39
C THR A 334 7.92 14.80 -17.03
N TYR A 335 7.76 15.68 -18.00
CA TYR A 335 7.77 17.12 -17.79
C TYR A 335 6.37 17.66 -18.00
N GLU A 336 5.87 18.47 -17.07
CA GLU A 336 4.63 19.21 -17.21
C GLU A 336 4.96 20.70 -17.33
N LEU A 337 4.55 21.35 -18.41
CA LEU A 337 4.88 22.76 -18.66
C LEU A 337 3.76 23.50 -19.38
N SER A 338 3.72 24.83 -19.22
CA SER A 338 2.78 25.68 -19.94
C SER A 338 3.41 26.19 -21.23
N THR A 339 2.79 25.90 -22.38
CA THR A 339 3.23 26.37 -23.71
C THR A 339 2.03 26.75 -24.58
N ILE A 340 2.29 27.41 -25.71
CA ILE A 340 1.26 27.77 -26.69
C ILE A 340 1.04 26.59 -27.63
N GLY A 341 -0.23 26.24 -27.85
CA GLY A 341 -0.66 25.29 -28.86
C GLY A 341 -1.27 26.02 -30.06
N ILE A 342 -0.89 25.60 -31.26
CA ILE A 342 -1.38 26.11 -32.54
C ILE A 342 -2.11 24.97 -33.23
N GLY A 343 -3.39 25.16 -33.54
CA GLY A 343 -4.24 24.19 -34.21
C GLY A 343 -5.01 24.83 -35.36
N SER A 344 -5.71 23.99 -36.13
CA SER A 344 -6.57 24.48 -37.21
C SER A 344 -7.78 23.59 -37.37
N GLN A 345 -8.98 24.17 -37.35
CA GLN A 345 -10.23 23.46 -37.56
C GLN A 345 -10.83 23.83 -38.91
N LEU A 346 -11.44 22.88 -39.61
CA LEU A 346 -12.15 23.18 -40.85
C LEU A 346 -13.59 23.59 -40.56
N ASP A 347 -13.98 24.75 -41.08
CA ASP A 347 -15.37 25.20 -41.18
C ASP A 347 -15.91 24.80 -42.55
N CYS A 348 -16.61 23.67 -42.59
CA CYS A 348 -17.14 23.08 -43.82
C CYS A 348 -18.61 23.46 -44.01
N GLN A 349 -18.99 23.71 -45.26
CA GLN A 349 -20.36 23.97 -45.67
C GLN A 349 -20.76 23.05 -46.82
N GLU A 350 -21.99 22.55 -46.77
CA GLU A 350 -22.56 21.66 -47.78
C GLU A 350 -22.88 22.43 -49.06
N LEU A 351 -22.43 21.91 -50.21
CA LEU A 351 -22.77 22.46 -51.52
C LEU A 351 -23.99 21.72 -52.08
N LYS A 352 -25.00 22.46 -52.57
CA LYS A 352 -26.21 21.88 -53.19
C LYS A 352 -26.40 22.39 -54.61
N GLU A 353 -27.12 21.65 -55.45
CA GLU A 353 -27.44 22.13 -56.82
C GLU A 353 -28.45 23.27 -56.81
N SER A 354 -29.31 23.34 -55.79
CA SER A 354 -30.34 24.37 -55.64
C SER A 354 -30.69 24.60 -54.17
N ASN A 355 -31.31 25.75 -53.87
CA ASN A 355 -31.82 26.11 -52.54
C ASN A 355 -30.77 26.19 -51.41
N SER A 356 -29.57 26.67 -51.70
CA SER A 356 -28.52 26.98 -50.72
C SER A 356 -27.80 28.28 -51.07
N ASP A 357 -27.08 28.85 -50.10
CA ASP A 357 -26.20 30.01 -50.30
C ASP A 357 -24.93 29.64 -51.09
N PHE A 358 -24.51 28.38 -51.02
CA PHE A 358 -23.41 27.84 -51.80
C PHE A 358 -23.90 26.76 -52.77
N LEU A 359 -23.79 27.06 -54.06
CA LEU A 359 -24.32 26.24 -55.13
C LEU A 359 -23.18 25.56 -55.90
N TYR A 360 -23.38 24.33 -56.34
CA TYR A 360 -22.48 23.68 -57.30
C TYR A 360 -23.20 23.31 -58.58
N ARG A 361 -22.44 23.24 -59.67
CA ARG A 361 -22.90 22.67 -60.94
C ARG A 361 -21.82 21.74 -61.47
N PHE A 362 -22.18 20.46 -61.57
CA PHE A 362 -21.32 19.39 -62.07
C PHE A 362 -21.95 18.77 -63.32
N ILE A 363 -21.28 18.89 -64.47
CA ILE A 363 -21.81 18.40 -65.75
C ILE A 363 -20.81 17.45 -66.40
N LEU A 364 -21.22 16.21 -66.65
CA LEU A 364 -20.42 15.20 -67.36
C LEU A 364 -20.57 15.31 -68.88
N SER A 365 -19.47 15.11 -69.60
CA SER A 365 -19.47 14.91 -71.06
C SER A 365 -20.20 13.61 -71.45
N HIS A 366 -20.55 13.47 -72.73
CA HIS A 366 -21.26 12.29 -73.25
C HIS A 366 -20.55 10.97 -72.91
N ASP A 367 -19.22 10.96 -72.95
CA ASP A 367 -18.40 9.78 -72.67
C ASP A 367 -17.94 9.70 -71.20
N ALA A 368 -18.40 10.64 -70.35
CA ALA A 368 -18.07 10.80 -68.93
C ALA A 368 -16.55 10.80 -68.62
N MET A 369 -15.74 11.18 -69.60
CA MET A 369 -14.29 11.36 -69.48
C MET A 369 -13.90 12.80 -69.13
N GLU A 370 -14.84 13.73 -69.22
CA GLU A 370 -14.66 15.14 -68.88
C GLU A 370 -15.82 15.61 -68.01
N ALA A 371 -15.53 16.40 -66.98
CA ALA A 371 -16.54 17.02 -66.13
C ALA A 371 -16.30 18.53 -66.04
N ASN A 372 -17.36 19.31 -66.06
CA ASN A 372 -17.32 20.74 -65.75
C ASN A 372 -17.84 20.96 -64.33
N PHE A 373 -16.98 21.44 -63.43
CA PHE A 373 -17.35 21.73 -62.04
C PHE A 373 -17.22 23.22 -61.74
N THR A 374 -18.34 23.85 -61.39
CA THR A 374 -18.40 25.27 -61.04
C THR A 374 -19.07 25.44 -59.68
N VAL A 375 -18.50 26.31 -58.85
CA VAL A 375 -19.03 26.66 -57.52
C VAL A 375 -19.46 28.11 -57.54
N PHE A 376 -20.62 28.40 -56.97
CA PHE A 376 -21.18 29.74 -56.84
C PHE A 376 -21.52 30.03 -55.38
N GLN A 377 -21.33 31.27 -54.96
CA GLN A 377 -21.84 31.80 -53.70
C GLN A 377 -22.90 32.85 -54.03
N LYS A 378 -24.05 32.71 -53.39
CA LYS A 378 -25.11 33.72 -53.38
C LYS A 378 -24.80 34.72 -52.28
N LEU A 379 -24.57 35.96 -52.66
CA LEU A 379 -24.34 37.08 -51.74
C LEU A 379 -25.68 37.54 -51.13
N SER A 380 -25.58 38.30 -50.04
CA SER A 380 -26.74 38.84 -49.30
C SER A 380 -27.64 39.73 -50.16
N ASP A 381 -27.11 40.29 -51.23
CA ASP A 381 -27.82 41.12 -52.22
C ASP A 381 -28.54 40.28 -53.31
N GLY A 382 -28.45 38.95 -53.22
CA GLY A 382 -29.03 38.01 -54.18
C GLY A 382 -28.18 37.79 -55.44
N SER A 383 -27.06 38.50 -55.60
CA SER A 383 -26.13 38.28 -56.70
C SER A 383 -25.37 36.96 -56.51
N GLN A 384 -25.06 36.28 -57.61
CA GLN A 384 -24.28 35.05 -57.61
C GLN A 384 -22.87 35.34 -58.09
N ILE A 385 -21.88 35.11 -57.24
CA ILE A 385 -20.47 35.17 -57.61
C ILE A 385 -19.93 33.77 -57.81
N ARG A 386 -19.02 33.61 -58.77
CA ARG A 386 -18.32 32.35 -59.01
C ARG A 386 -17.11 32.28 -58.08
N CYS A 387 -17.01 31.20 -57.32
CA CYS A 387 -15.90 30.98 -56.39
C CYS A 387 -14.73 30.30 -57.11
N PHE A 388 -13.54 30.87 -56.98
CA PHE A 388 -12.27 30.28 -57.38
C PHE A 388 -11.28 30.46 -56.23
N TYR A 389 -10.27 29.60 -56.14
CA TYR A 389 -9.27 29.76 -55.08
C TYR A 389 -8.34 30.95 -55.38
N PRO A 390 -7.81 31.60 -54.33
CA PRO A 390 -6.81 32.64 -54.48
C PRO A 390 -5.52 32.04 -55.05
N VAL A 391 -5.17 32.41 -56.28
CA VAL A 391 -3.85 32.10 -56.83
C VAL A 391 -2.86 33.03 -56.14
N ALA A 392 -1.86 32.49 -55.44
CA ALA A 392 -0.86 33.27 -54.69
C ALA A 392 -0.03 34.28 -55.52
N PHE A 393 -0.32 34.45 -56.81
CA PHE A 393 0.38 35.29 -57.76
C PHE A 393 -0.51 36.26 -58.54
N THR A 394 -1.83 36.29 -58.30
CA THR A 394 -2.73 37.27 -58.93
C THR A 394 -2.95 38.41 -57.95
N GLY A 395 -2.54 39.62 -58.32
CA GLY A 395 -2.82 40.80 -57.50
C GLY A 395 -4.32 41.12 -57.48
N ASP A 396 -4.78 41.94 -56.52
CA ASP A 396 -6.20 42.34 -56.39
C ASP A 396 -6.82 42.92 -57.68
N ASN A 397 -5.99 43.33 -58.64
CA ASN A 397 -6.37 43.94 -59.91
C ASN A 397 -6.24 43.01 -61.13
N ASP A 398 -5.79 41.76 -60.96
CA ASP A 398 -5.71 40.83 -62.08
C ASP A 398 -7.11 40.32 -62.47
N PRO A 399 -7.42 40.25 -63.79
CA PRO A 399 -8.69 39.69 -64.23
C PRO A 399 -8.82 38.24 -63.78
N ALA A 400 -10.04 37.86 -63.38
CA ALA A 400 -10.35 36.49 -62.98
C ALA A 400 -9.80 35.49 -64.03
N PRO A 401 -9.17 34.38 -63.61
CA PRO A 401 -8.57 33.42 -64.53
C PRO A 401 -9.59 32.93 -65.57
N SER A 402 -9.12 32.70 -66.81
CA SER A 402 -9.96 32.26 -67.93
C SER A 402 -10.65 30.92 -67.65
N GLU A 403 -11.86 30.75 -68.20
CA GLU A 403 -12.74 29.60 -67.99
C GLU A 403 -12.08 28.26 -68.35
N ALA A 404 -11.61 27.52 -67.35
CA ALA A 404 -11.21 26.13 -67.50
C ALA A 404 -11.53 25.36 -66.21
N THR A 405 -12.81 25.12 -65.98
CA THR A 405 -13.36 24.27 -64.91
C THR A 405 -13.47 22.80 -65.33
N GLN A 406 -12.75 22.43 -66.40
CA GLN A 406 -12.72 21.09 -66.94
C GLN A 406 -11.83 20.18 -66.11
N ILE A 407 -12.40 19.07 -65.68
CA ILE A 407 -11.75 18.00 -64.93
C ILE A 407 -11.71 16.76 -65.83
N TYR A 408 -10.53 16.16 -65.95
CA TYR A 408 -10.37 14.94 -66.74
C TYR A 408 -10.57 13.70 -65.85
N LEU A 409 -11.50 12.85 -66.26
CA LEU A 409 -11.82 11.57 -65.64
C LEU A 409 -11.21 10.44 -66.47
N ARG A 410 -10.55 9.49 -65.78
CA ARG A 410 -9.80 8.41 -66.42
C ARG A 410 -10.63 7.12 -66.49
N GLY A 411 -10.90 6.69 -67.72
CA GLY A 411 -11.63 5.46 -68.03
C GLY A 411 -13.12 5.70 -68.29
N ASN A 412 -13.75 4.83 -69.09
CA ASN A 412 -15.19 4.83 -69.34
C ASN A 412 -15.93 4.35 -68.06
N PRO A 413 -17.06 4.95 -67.65
CA PRO A 413 -17.90 4.50 -66.53
C PRO A 413 -18.52 3.11 -66.69
N GLU A 414 -18.47 2.48 -67.87
CA GLU A 414 -19.01 1.12 -68.07
C GLU A 414 -18.45 0.10 -67.04
N GLY A 415 -19.30 -0.34 -66.11
CA GLY A 415 -18.95 -1.29 -65.04
C GLY A 415 -18.20 -0.68 -63.85
N ARG A 416 -18.03 0.66 -63.79
CA ARG A 416 -17.40 1.41 -62.70
C ARG A 416 -18.39 2.43 -62.15
N GLN A 417 -18.66 2.38 -60.85
CA GLN A 417 -19.81 3.05 -60.23
C GLN A 417 -19.44 4.19 -59.27
N GLY A 418 -18.16 4.37 -58.94
CA GLY A 418 -17.68 5.43 -58.04
C GLY A 418 -16.68 6.38 -58.66
N VAL A 419 -16.70 7.63 -58.22
CA VAL A 419 -15.66 8.65 -58.42
C VAL A 419 -15.48 9.40 -57.12
N GLU A 420 -14.23 9.45 -56.65
CA GLU A 420 -13.83 10.22 -55.49
C GLU A 420 -12.91 11.35 -55.91
N MET A 421 -13.03 12.49 -55.24
CA MET A 421 -12.32 13.70 -55.64
C MET A 421 -11.97 14.54 -54.41
N PHE A 422 -10.69 14.86 -54.27
CA PHE A 422 -10.19 15.92 -53.40
C PHE A 422 -9.43 16.91 -54.27
N ILE A 423 -9.94 18.14 -54.38
CA ILE A 423 -9.37 19.15 -55.28
C ILE A 423 -9.36 20.56 -54.71
N GLN A 424 -8.36 21.32 -55.16
CA GLN A 424 -8.48 22.77 -55.25
C GLN A 424 -9.10 23.12 -56.61
N PRO A 425 -9.83 24.24 -56.71
CA PRO A 425 -10.11 24.83 -58.01
C PRO A 425 -8.79 25.04 -58.78
N ILE A 426 -8.77 24.86 -60.10
CA ILE A 426 -7.55 24.97 -60.93
C ILE A 426 -7.60 26.30 -61.69
N PRO A 427 -6.55 27.14 -61.72
CA PRO A 427 -6.51 28.33 -62.55
C PRO A 427 -5.57 28.05 -63.71
N VAL A 428 -6.08 28.18 -64.93
CA VAL A 428 -5.17 28.20 -66.07
C VAL A 428 -4.48 29.56 -66.06
N LYS A 429 -3.17 29.60 -65.79
CA LYS A 429 -2.36 30.70 -66.31
C LYS A 429 -2.43 30.59 -67.82
N SER A 430 -3.01 31.60 -68.49
CA SER A 430 -2.87 31.81 -69.93
C SER A 430 -1.38 32.03 -70.27
N ARG A 431 -0.57 30.98 -70.22
CA ARG A 431 0.68 30.92 -70.96
C ARG A 431 0.23 30.87 -72.41
N ARG A 432 0.39 31.99 -73.13
CA ARG A 432 0.09 32.15 -74.56
C ARG A 432 0.32 30.81 -75.27
N LEU A 433 -0.74 30.04 -75.44
CA LEU A 433 -0.67 28.79 -76.18
C LEU A 433 -0.36 29.26 -77.59
N HIS A 434 0.86 28.96 -78.05
CA HIS A 434 1.23 29.27 -79.41
C HIS A 434 0.19 28.62 -80.31
N ARG A 435 -0.55 29.49 -80.98
CA ARG A 435 -1.53 29.27 -82.04
C ARG A 435 -1.14 28.09 -82.93
N LYS A 436 -1.47 26.87 -82.49
CA LYS A 436 -1.71 25.72 -83.35
C LYS A 436 -3.18 25.42 -83.19
N ASN A 437 -3.86 25.38 -84.34
CA ASN A 437 -5.30 25.22 -84.51
C ASN A 437 -5.85 23.98 -83.79
N MET A 438 -5.97 24.01 -82.46
CA MET A 438 -7.04 23.31 -81.78
C MET A 438 -8.26 24.19 -81.97
N ARG A 439 -9.13 23.79 -82.89
CA ARG A 439 -10.50 24.29 -82.92
C ARG A 439 -11.02 24.09 -81.50
N ALA A 440 -11.40 25.18 -80.83
CA ALA A 440 -12.30 25.06 -79.71
C ALA A 440 -13.55 24.38 -80.28
N HIS A 441 -13.67 23.07 -80.07
CA HIS A 441 -14.96 22.46 -80.17
C HIS A 441 -15.76 23.06 -79.02
N GLU A 442 -16.67 23.98 -79.37
CA GLU A 442 -17.91 24.14 -78.62
C GLU A 442 -18.59 22.77 -78.58
N CYS A 443 -18.15 21.94 -77.64
CA CYS A 443 -18.89 20.76 -77.25
C CYS A 443 -20.12 21.29 -76.53
N SER A 444 -21.23 21.38 -77.24
CA SER A 444 -22.55 21.42 -76.61
C SER A 444 -22.69 20.13 -75.79
N LEU A 445 -22.33 20.20 -74.51
CA LEU A 445 -22.57 19.14 -73.53
C LEU A 445 -24.09 18.95 -73.44
N GLN A 446 -24.61 17.91 -74.09
CA GLN A 446 -25.97 17.46 -73.86
C GLN A 446 -26.03 16.67 -72.55
N VAL A 447 -27.02 17.01 -71.73
CA VAL A 447 -27.21 16.56 -70.34
C VAL A 447 -27.66 15.10 -70.33
N GLY A 448 -26.84 14.21 -69.75
CA GLY A 448 -27.08 12.77 -69.78
C GLY A 448 -27.23 12.05 -68.44
N SER A 449 -26.72 12.57 -67.32
CA SER A 449 -26.85 11.85 -66.03
C SER A 449 -26.68 12.76 -64.81
N THR A 450 -27.54 12.55 -63.82
CA THR A 450 -27.43 13.13 -62.47
C THR A 450 -26.66 12.16 -61.57
N LEU A 451 -25.56 12.62 -60.97
CA LEU A 451 -24.75 11.87 -60.01
C LEU A 451 -25.31 12.07 -58.59
N ASN A 452 -25.51 10.98 -57.86
CA ASN A 452 -25.76 11.09 -56.42
C ASN A 452 -24.43 11.43 -55.74
N SER A 453 -24.31 12.63 -55.17
CA SER A 453 -23.01 13.17 -54.73
C SER A 453 -23.17 14.02 -53.48
N THR A 454 -22.11 14.02 -52.66
CA THR A 454 -21.98 14.91 -51.49
C THR A 454 -20.78 15.81 -51.75
N PHE A 455 -21.04 17.11 -51.94
CA PHE A 455 -20.00 18.11 -52.12
C PHE A 455 -19.95 19.04 -50.91
N MET A 456 -18.74 19.45 -50.53
CA MET A 456 -18.56 20.42 -49.46
C MET A 456 -17.42 21.39 -49.80
N MET A 457 -17.49 22.57 -49.20
CA MET A 457 -16.44 23.57 -49.23
C MET A 457 -15.97 23.83 -47.81
N CYS A 458 -14.68 23.64 -47.54
CA CYS A 458 -14.11 23.82 -46.22
C CYS A 458 -13.14 25.00 -46.20
N LYS A 459 -13.25 25.84 -45.17
CA LYS A 459 -12.33 26.93 -44.88
C LYS A 459 -11.59 26.64 -43.57
N PRO A 460 -10.25 26.63 -43.52
CA PRO A 460 -9.56 26.48 -42.26
C PRO A 460 -9.68 27.72 -41.39
N ARG A 461 -9.85 27.48 -40.09
CA ARG A 461 -9.82 28.46 -39.01
C ARG A 461 -8.67 28.11 -38.09
N PHE A 462 -7.66 28.97 -38.07
CA PHE A 462 -6.51 28.81 -37.19
C PHE A 462 -6.88 29.24 -35.78
N GLN A 463 -6.44 28.46 -34.79
CA GLN A 463 -6.74 28.69 -33.39
C GLN A 463 -5.46 28.58 -32.56
N THR A 464 -5.34 29.44 -31.54
CA THR A 464 -4.21 29.41 -30.60
C THR A 464 -4.70 29.51 -29.17
N ALA A 465 -4.04 28.81 -28.24
CA ALA A 465 -4.31 28.92 -26.81
C ALA A 465 -3.09 28.49 -25.99
N ASN A 466 -3.11 28.81 -24.70
CA ASN A 466 -2.15 28.29 -23.73
C ASN A 466 -2.61 26.91 -23.22
N PHE A 467 -1.69 25.96 -23.18
CA PHE A 467 -1.92 24.59 -22.72
C PHE A 467 -0.90 24.19 -21.65
N SER A 468 -1.35 23.42 -20.65
CA SER A 468 -0.45 22.59 -19.84
C SER A 468 -0.21 21.31 -20.61
N VAL A 469 1.04 21.02 -20.94
CA VAL A 469 1.45 19.87 -21.74
C VAL A 469 2.36 18.98 -20.91
N VAL A 470 2.03 17.68 -20.88
CA VAL A 470 2.84 16.64 -20.26
C VAL A 470 3.60 15.91 -21.34
N THR A 471 4.94 15.98 -21.30
CA THR A 471 5.82 15.36 -22.29
C THR A 471 6.78 14.35 -21.66
N ASP A 472 7.28 13.45 -22.49
CA ASP A 472 8.49 12.70 -22.16
C ASP A 472 9.76 13.56 -22.33
N GLN A 473 10.92 12.99 -22.03
CA GLN A 473 12.23 13.64 -22.16
C GLN A 473 12.58 14.06 -23.59
N SER A 474 12.05 13.35 -24.60
CA SER A 474 12.23 13.67 -26.02
C SER A 474 11.21 14.67 -26.55
N GLY A 475 10.26 15.12 -25.73
CA GLY A 475 9.21 16.05 -26.12
C GLY A 475 7.97 15.39 -26.73
N HIS A 476 7.82 14.06 -26.70
CA HIS A 476 6.56 13.42 -27.13
C HIS A 476 5.45 13.77 -26.15
N VAL A 477 4.31 14.21 -26.69
CA VAL A 477 3.15 14.62 -25.91
C VAL A 477 2.42 13.39 -25.39
N LEU A 478 2.30 13.28 -24.06
CA LEU A 478 1.54 12.22 -23.39
C LEU A 478 0.12 12.67 -23.06
N ASN A 479 -0.04 13.92 -22.61
CA ASN A 479 -1.33 14.52 -22.28
C ASN A 479 -1.27 16.04 -22.39
N TYR A 480 -2.40 16.70 -22.62
CA TYR A 480 -2.50 18.16 -22.65
C TYR A 480 -3.84 18.65 -22.10
N THR A 481 -3.84 19.81 -21.46
CA THR A 481 -5.05 20.48 -20.96
C THR A 481 -5.02 21.96 -21.32
N GLN A 482 -6.11 22.46 -21.89
CA GLN A 482 -6.26 23.87 -22.24
C GLN A 482 -6.41 24.74 -20.97
N LEU A 483 -5.60 25.79 -20.85
CA LEU A 483 -5.58 26.70 -19.69
C LEU A 483 -6.30 28.03 -19.97
N GLY A 484 -6.32 28.49 -21.24
CA GLY A 484 -6.91 29.77 -21.65
C GLY A 484 -7.95 29.61 -22.76
N PRO A 485 -8.75 30.65 -23.06
CA PRO A 485 -9.70 30.62 -24.17
C PRO A 485 -8.97 30.46 -25.51
N LEU A 486 -9.64 29.84 -26.50
CA LEU A 486 -9.14 29.78 -27.88
C LEU A 486 -9.23 31.17 -28.50
N SER A 487 -8.12 31.66 -29.03
CA SER A 487 -8.05 32.86 -29.84
C SER A 487 -8.02 32.49 -31.31
N GLU A 488 -8.97 33.03 -32.07
CA GLU A 488 -8.99 32.99 -33.56
C GLU A 488 -8.20 34.17 -34.17
N GLU A 489 -7.76 35.13 -33.36
CA GLU A 489 -6.92 36.26 -33.79
C GLU A 489 -5.47 35.79 -33.93
N VAL A 490 -5.20 35.06 -35.00
CA VAL A 490 -3.83 34.77 -35.43
C VAL A 490 -3.32 35.98 -36.22
N GLU A 491 -2.13 36.47 -35.86
CA GLU A 491 -1.48 37.59 -36.56
C GLU A 491 -1.49 37.33 -38.08
N GLU A 492 -1.93 38.30 -38.89
CA GLU A 492 -2.24 38.11 -40.32
C GLU A 492 -1.02 37.57 -41.11
N HIS A 493 0.19 37.97 -40.69
CA HIS A 493 1.45 37.45 -41.21
C HIS A 493 1.70 35.98 -40.83
N LEU A 494 1.38 35.59 -39.59
CA LEU A 494 1.46 34.19 -39.17
C LEU A 494 0.43 33.33 -39.90
N ALA A 495 -0.82 33.81 -40.01
CA ALA A 495 -1.88 33.14 -40.74
C ALA A 495 -1.52 32.93 -42.22
N SER A 496 -0.96 33.95 -42.89
CA SER A 496 -0.57 33.85 -44.30
C SER A 496 0.62 32.91 -44.54
N ALA A 497 1.60 32.87 -43.63
CA ALA A 497 2.71 31.94 -43.78
C ALA A 497 2.32 30.50 -43.41
N VAL A 498 1.52 30.32 -42.35
CA VAL A 498 0.93 29.03 -41.99
C VAL A 498 0.09 28.51 -43.16
N TRP A 499 -0.71 29.38 -43.79
CA TRP A 499 -1.44 29.06 -45.02
C TRP A 499 -0.49 28.66 -46.15
N ASN A 500 0.54 29.45 -46.47
CA ASN A 500 1.52 29.10 -47.51
C ASN A 500 2.25 27.77 -47.23
N ALA A 501 2.58 27.48 -45.97
CA ALA A 501 3.21 26.23 -45.54
C ALA A 501 2.27 25.03 -45.68
N THR A 502 0.97 25.26 -45.49
CA THR A 502 -0.07 24.22 -45.51
C THR A 502 -0.85 24.19 -46.82
N MET A 503 -0.50 25.02 -47.82
CA MET A 503 -1.18 25.09 -49.12
C MET A 503 -1.25 23.72 -49.80
N PHE A 504 -0.23 22.87 -49.63
CA PHE A 504 -0.23 21.53 -50.20
C PHE A 504 -1.24 20.58 -49.52
N LEU A 505 -1.55 20.78 -48.24
CA LEU A 505 -2.62 20.05 -47.54
C LEU A 505 -3.98 20.33 -48.17
N VAL A 506 -4.09 21.49 -48.80
CA VAL A 506 -5.28 21.91 -49.50
C VAL A 506 -5.22 21.49 -50.99
N GLY A 507 -4.06 21.21 -51.59
CA GLY A 507 -3.98 20.42 -52.83
C GLY A 507 -2.72 20.53 -53.70
N GLN A 508 -2.14 19.37 -54.01
CA GLN A 508 -1.79 19.01 -55.39
C GLN A 508 -2.78 17.91 -55.77
N GLY A 509 -3.83 18.25 -56.51
CA GLY A 509 -4.75 17.25 -57.06
C GLY A 509 -3.97 16.30 -57.97
N SER A 510 -4.35 15.03 -58.03
CA SER A 510 -3.83 14.16 -59.09
C SER A 510 -4.36 14.70 -60.43
N ASP A 511 -3.50 14.82 -61.43
CA ASP A 511 -3.87 15.32 -62.77
C ASP A 511 -4.94 14.45 -63.47
N THR A 512 -5.37 13.33 -62.87
CA THR A 512 -6.40 12.45 -63.42
C THR A 512 -7.22 11.78 -62.32
N LEU A 513 -8.49 12.20 -62.15
CA LEU A 513 -9.48 11.45 -61.37
C LEU A 513 -9.78 10.13 -62.06
N ARG A 514 -10.24 9.11 -61.32
CA ARG A 514 -10.46 7.78 -61.88
C ARG A 514 -11.80 7.19 -61.45
N TRP A 515 -12.56 6.70 -62.42
CA TRP A 515 -13.70 5.81 -62.17
C TRP A 515 -13.20 4.49 -61.56
N HIS A 516 -13.85 4.01 -60.49
CA HIS A 516 -13.52 2.75 -59.81
C HIS A 516 -14.77 1.90 -59.53
N ASN A 517 -14.53 0.61 -59.26
CA ASN A 517 -15.53 -0.37 -58.81
C ASN A 517 -14.98 -1.21 -57.64
N ASP A 518 -14.03 -0.64 -56.92
CA ASP A 518 -13.32 -1.29 -55.82
C ASP A 518 -13.26 -0.31 -54.64
N THR A 519 -12.86 -0.85 -53.48
CA THR A 519 -12.68 -0.07 -52.25
C THR A 519 -11.22 0.36 -52.07
N ILE A 520 -10.47 0.58 -53.16
CA ILE A 520 -9.05 0.97 -53.12
C ILE A 520 -8.96 2.47 -53.36
N ALA A 521 -8.60 3.22 -52.31
CA ALA A 521 -8.37 4.65 -52.43
C ALA A 521 -7.22 4.94 -53.42
N SER A 522 -7.49 5.83 -54.38
CA SER A 522 -6.55 6.16 -55.46
C SER A 522 -5.69 7.39 -55.19
N ASP A 523 -6.05 8.18 -54.17
CA ASP A 523 -5.36 9.37 -53.70
C ASP A 523 -5.03 9.29 -52.20
N TRP A 524 -4.10 10.14 -51.78
CA TRP A 524 -3.58 10.15 -50.40
C TRP A 524 -4.65 10.54 -49.37
N PHE A 525 -5.64 11.36 -49.74
CA PHE A 525 -6.62 11.88 -48.80
C PHE A 525 -7.69 10.84 -48.49
N ASN A 526 -8.22 10.15 -49.52
CA ASN A 526 -9.14 9.02 -49.33
C ASN A 526 -8.46 7.84 -48.62
N VAL A 527 -7.13 7.66 -48.78
CA VAL A 527 -6.38 6.70 -47.95
C VAL A 527 -6.48 7.06 -46.47
N PHE A 528 -6.33 8.33 -46.09
CA PHE A 528 -6.46 8.75 -44.70
C PHE A 528 -7.91 8.68 -44.18
N LEU A 529 -8.90 9.13 -44.96
CA LEU A 529 -10.31 9.03 -44.57
C LEU A 529 -10.70 7.58 -44.27
N LYS A 530 -10.28 6.63 -45.12
CA LYS A 530 -10.45 5.19 -44.90
C LYS A 530 -9.78 4.70 -43.62
N LYS A 531 -8.57 5.18 -43.33
CA LYS A 531 -7.78 4.74 -42.17
C LYS A 531 -8.29 5.33 -40.85
N VAL A 532 -8.66 6.61 -40.84
CA VAL A 532 -9.22 7.32 -39.67
C VAL A 532 -10.61 6.78 -39.33
N SER A 533 -11.50 6.63 -40.32
CA SER A 533 -12.84 6.07 -40.11
C SER A 533 -12.85 4.56 -39.81
N ARG A 534 -11.76 3.85 -40.08
CA ARG A 534 -11.63 2.38 -40.01
C ARG A 534 -12.71 1.65 -40.84
N SER A 535 -13.26 2.31 -41.86
CA SER A 535 -14.31 1.80 -42.73
C SER A 535 -13.94 1.95 -44.20
N THR A 536 -14.44 1.05 -45.04
CA THR A 536 -14.39 1.17 -46.51
C THR A 536 -15.62 1.85 -47.10
N SER A 537 -16.66 2.12 -46.29
CA SER A 537 -17.95 2.63 -46.78
C SER A 537 -17.86 4.01 -47.46
N ILE A 538 -16.85 4.81 -47.14
CA ILE A 538 -16.64 6.14 -47.74
C ILE A 538 -16.30 6.04 -49.23
N ILE A 539 -15.69 4.92 -49.62
CA ILE A 539 -15.14 4.68 -50.96
C ILE A 539 -15.78 3.47 -51.65
N ASP A 540 -16.84 2.91 -51.06
CA ASP A 540 -17.52 1.74 -51.61
C ASP A 540 -18.64 2.20 -52.55
N PRO A 541 -18.52 1.94 -53.87
CA PRO A 541 -19.51 2.37 -54.85
C PRO A 541 -20.86 1.66 -54.71
N LEU A 542 -20.94 0.56 -53.94
CA LEU A 542 -22.19 -0.15 -53.66
C LEU A 542 -23.00 0.51 -52.52
N THR A 543 -22.39 1.44 -51.79
CA THR A 543 -23.03 2.18 -50.70
C THR A 543 -23.38 3.60 -51.16
N PRO A 544 -24.46 4.22 -50.62
CA PRO A 544 -24.77 5.61 -50.93
C PRO A 544 -23.62 6.53 -50.50
N PRO A 545 -23.46 7.70 -51.16
CA PRO A 545 -22.44 8.67 -50.78
C PRO A 545 -22.61 9.07 -49.31
N PRO A 546 -21.50 9.28 -48.57
CA PRO A 546 -21.55 9.60 -47.15
C PRO A 546 -22.27 10.92 -46.92
N ASP A 547 -22.91 11.05 -45.77
CA ASP A 547 -23.59 12.28 -45.37
C ASP A 547 -22.57 13.40 -45.11
N PHE A 548 -23.03 14.64 -45.30
CA PHE A 548 -22.19 15.82 -45.14
C PHE A 548 -21.55 15.90 -43.74
N ALA A 549 -22.31 15.64 -42.67
CA ALA A 549 -21.82 15.78 -41.30
C ALA A 549 -20.67 14.81 -41.02
N THR A 550 -20.86 13.52 -41.30
CA THR A 550 -19.79 12.51 -41.11
C THR A 550 -18.57 12.82 -41.97
N THR A 551 -18.76 13.25 -43.23
CA THR A 551 -17.64 13.52 -44.13
C THR A 551 -16.87 14.78 -43.69
N ALA A 552 -17.56 15.85 -43.29
CA ALA A 552 -16.95 17.08 -42.79
C ALA A 552 -16.12 16.84 -41.53
N ASP A 553 -16.62 16.04 -40.59
CA ASP A 553 -15.91 15.69 -39.36
C ASP A 553 -14.62 14.92 -39.64
N LEU A 554 -14.68 13.92 -40.53
CA LEU A 554 -13.50 13.13 -40.92
C LEU A 554 -12.47 13.97 -41.69
N VAL A 555 -12.93 14.84 -42.57
CA VAL A 555 -12.10 15.80 -43.31
C VAL A 555 -11.40 16.76 -42.35
N SER A 556 -12.13 17.29 -41.36
CA SER A 556 -11.55 18.15 -40.32
C SER A 556 -10.51 17.41 -39.48
N GLN A 557 -10.75 16.16 -39.08
CA GLN A 557 -9.79 15.37 -38.30
C GLN A 557 -8.50 15.09 -39.08
N VAL A 558 -8.61 14.67 -40.35
CA VAL A 558 -7.43 14.43 -41.20
C VAL A 558 -6.64 15.72 -41.40
N TYR A 559 -7.34 16.83 -41.63
CA TYR A 559 -6.70 18.13 -41.81
C TYR A 559 -6.03 18.64 -40.52
N GLN A 560 -6.68 18.54 -39.36
CA GLN A 560 -6.14 18.92 -38.05
C GLN A 560 -4.81 18.23 -37.75
N GLN A 561 -4.78 16.92 -37.92
CA GLN A 561 -3.58 16.13 -37.62
C GLN A 561 -2.44 16.43 -38.60
N LEU A 562 -2.75 16.53 -39.90
CA LEU A 562 -1.76 16.92 -40.89
C LEU A 562 -1.23 18.33 -40.65
N PHE A 563 -2.11 19.26 -40.30
CA PHE A 563 -1.76 20.64 -39.99
C PHE A 563 -0.71 20.72 -38.87
N ALA A 564 -0.93 20.00 -37.77
CA ALA A 564 0.01 19.97 -36.65
C ALA A 564 1.36 19.36 -37.03
N ILE A 565 1.37 18.26 -37.80
CA ILE A 565 2.61 17.61 -38.28
C ILE A 565 3.38 18.54 -39.23
N VAL A 566 2.69 19.19 -40.16
CA VAL A 566 3.31 20.11 -41.13
C VAL A 566 3.93 21.30 -40.43
N LEU A 567 3.27 21.84 -39.41
CA LEU A 567 3.81 22.96 -38.65
C LEU A 567 5.09 22.57 -37.90
N GLN A 568 5.15 21.35 -37.35
CA GLN A 568 6.35 20.81 -36.73
C GLN A 568 7.51 20.63 -37.72
N ASP A 569 7.25 20.06 -38.90
CA ASP A 569 8.25 19.90 -39.97
C ASP A 569 8.81 21.24 -40.46
N ASN A 570 7.96 22.28 -40.40
CA ASN A 570 8.25 23.63 -40.84
C ASN A 570 8.61 24.59 -39.68
N GLN A 571 8.91 24.06 -38.48
CA GLN A 571 9.24 24.88 -37.31
C GLN A 571 10.45 25.81 -37.52
N LYS A 572 11.33 25.48 -38.47
CA LYS A 572 12.50 26.29 -38.87
C LYS A 572 12.14 27.71 -39.37
N TYR A 573 10.90 27.91 -39.81
CA TYR A 573 10.40 29.21 -40.26
C TYR A 573 9.86 30.07 -39.10
N LEU A 574 9.66 29.48 -37.93
CA LEU A 574 9.33 30.24 -36.72
C LEU A 574 10.58 30.98 -36.21
N MET A 575 10.34 32.12 -35.57
CA MET A 575 11.37 32.97 -35.03
C MET A 575 12.04 32.27 -33.85
N PRO A 576 13.38 32.16 -33.83
CA PRO A 576 14.08 31.61 -32.68
C PRO A 576 13.86 32.51 -31.47
N ALA A 577 13.63 31.90 -30.31
CA ALA A 577 13.48 32.67 -29.08
C ALA A 577 14.82 33.31 -28.67
N PRO A 578 14.81 34.52 -28.09
CA PRO A 578 16.03 35.18 -27.63
C PRO A 578 16.70 34.35 -26.52
N PRO A 579 18.04 34.29 -26.49
CA PRO A 579 18.76 33.52 -25.48
C PRO A 579 18.39 33.99 -24.07
N GLY A 580 17.97 33.05 -23.22
CA GLY A 580 17.51 33.33 -21.85
C GLY A 580 15.99 33.43 -21.68
N SER A 581 15.17 33.13 -22.70
CA SER A 581 13.72 32.97 -22.53
C SER A 581 13.39 31.69 -21.75
N LEU A 582 13.25 31.82 -20.43
CA LEU A 582 12.99 30.71 -19.51
C LEU A 582 11.49 30.52 -19.25
N ILE A 583 11.03 29.29 -19.34
CA ILE A 583 9.70 28.83 -18.93
C ILE A 583 9.87 27.93 -17.69
N ILE A 584 8.89 27.97 -16.78
CA ILE A 584 8.85 27.07 -15.63
C ILE A 584 8.21 25.76 -16.07
N ALA A 585 8.96 24.67 -15.93
CA ALA A 585 8.47 23.30 -16.11
C ALA A 585 8.54 22.53 -14.79
N ASN A 586 7.63 21.58 -14.62
CA ASN A 586 7.55 20.68 -13.49
C ASN A 586 8.11 19.32 -13.93
N GLU A 587 9.34 19.01 -13.53
CA GLU A 587 9.96 17.71 -13.75
C GLU A 587 9.39 16.70 -12.75
N ILE A 588 8.58 15.78 -13.24
CA ILE A 588 7.99 14.71 -12.46
C ILE A 588 8.92 13.50 -12.53
N GLY A 589 9.72 13.32 -11.48
CA GLY A 589 10.68 12.23 -11.35
C GLY A 589 10.16 11.13 -10.41
N THR A 590 10.43 9.87 -10.76
CA THR A 590 10.18 8.75 -9.85
C THR A 590 11.30 8.68 -8.80
N GLN A 591 10.98 8.92 -7.54
CA GLN A 591 11.93 8.79 -6.43
C GLN A 591 11.49 7.69 -5.46
N GLN A 592 12.44 6.91 -4.97
CA GLN A 592 12.19 6.00 -3.84
C GLN A 592 12.10 6.83 -2.56
N ARG A 593 11.08 6.57 -1.74
CA ARG A 593 10.88 7.21 -0.43
C ARG A 593 10.41 6.19 0.59
N VAL A 594 10.68 6.48 1.85
CA VAL A 594 10.26 5.64 2.98
C VAL A 594 8.85 6.03 3.39
N PHE A 595 7.96 5.06 3.35
CA PHE A 595 6.60 5.10 3.86
C PHE A 595 6.48 4.20 5.07
N VAL A 596 5.35 4.33 5.74
CA VAL A 596 4.98 3.44 6.83
C VAL A 596 3.72 2.67 6.39
N SER A 597 3.72 1.36 6.61
CA SER A 597 2.60 0.49 6.24
C SER A 597 1.41 0.75 7.16
N ASP A 598 0.28 1.20 6.60
CA ASP A 598 -0.94 1.47 7.38
C ASP A 598 -1.38 0.24 8.18
N THR A 599 -1.37 -0.95 7.55
CA THR A 599 -1.75 -2.21 8.21
C THR A 599 -0.85 -2.51 9.40
N MET A 600 0.47 -2.36 9.25
CA MET A 600 1.41 -2.64 10.34
C MET A 600 1.30 -1.61 11.47
N VAL A 601 1.06 -0.33 11.16
CA VAL A 601 0.81 0.68 12.19
C VAL A 601 -0.42 0.34 13.02
N TYR A 602 -1.52 -0.06 12.39
CA TYR A 602 -2.73 -0.43 13.13
C TYR A 602 -2.45 -1.61 14.06
N ILE A 603 -1.77 -2.66 13.59
CA ILE A 603 -1.40 -3.81 14.42
C ILE A 603 -0.54 -3.37 15.60
N VAL A 604 0.53 -2.60 15.34
CA VAL A 604 1.47 -2.11 16.36
C VAL A 604 0.74 -1.25 17.40
N ILE A 605 -0.09 -0.28 16.98
CA ILE A 605 -0.83 0.60 17.90
C ILE A 605 -1.81 -0.20 18.75
N VAL A 606 -2.56 -1.15 18.16
CA VAL A 606 -3.54 -1.96 18.89
C VAL A 606 -2.84 -2.81 19.95
N ILE A 607 -1.72 -3.45 19.61
CA ILE A 607 -0.95 -4.26 20.58
C ILE A 607 -0.34 -3.36 21.65
N LEU A 608 0.30 -2.26 21.30
CA LEU A 608 0.86 -1.33 22.29
C LEU A 608 -0.22 -0.74 23.23
N ALA A 609 -1.41 -0.45 22.72
CA ALA A 609 -2.53 0.02 23.52
C ALA A 609 -3.03 -1.07 24.49
N LEU A 610 -3.09 -2.32 24.03
CA LEU A 610 -3.40 -3.48 24.87
C LEU A 610 -2.33 -3.65 25.97
N ASP A 611 -1.06 -3.63 25.60
CA ASP A 611 0.09 -3.74 26.51
C ASP A 611 0.06 -2.64 27.58
N THR A 612 -0.18 -1.40 27.15
CA THR A 612 -0.29 -0.23 28.05
C THR A 612 -1.46 -0.41 29.02
N THR A 613 -2.62 -0.85 28.52
CA THR A 613 -3.81 -1.07 29.34
C THR A 613 -3.56 -2.17 30.37
N VAL A 614 -2.99 -3.31 29.95
CA VAL A 614 -2.67 -4.42 30.85
C VAL A 614 -1.60 -4.02 31.85
N ALA A 615 -0.59 -3.25 31.47
CA ALA A 615 0.42 -2.73 32.39
C ALA A 615 -0.20 -1.79 33.45
N ILE A 616 -1.06 -0.84 33.04
CA ILE A 616 -1.77 0.05 33.97
C ILE A 616 -2.62 -0.75 34.95
N VAL A 617 -3.39 -1.73 34.46
CA VAL A 617 -4.20 -2.59 35.32
C VAL A 617 -3.27 -3.42 36.23
N LEU A 618 -2.22 -4.04 35.73
CA LEU A 618 -1.31 -4.85 36.54
C LEU A 618 -0.70 -4.05 37.70
N TYR A 619 -0.08 -2.91 37.43
CA TYR A 619 0.62 -2.13 38.46
C TYR A 619 -0.33 -1.36 39.40
N SER A 620 -1.54 -1.02 38.97
CA SER A 620 -2.56 -0.44 39.85
C SER A 620 -3.24 -1.47 40.75
N ARG A 621 -3.34 -2.72 40.29
CA ARG A 621 -4.04 -3.82 40.98
C ARG A 621 -3.13 -4.72 41.80
N LEU A 622 -1.81 -4.56 41.68
CA LEU A 622 -0.82 -5.37 42.41
C LEU A 622 -0.97 -5.20 43.93
N PRO A 623 -1.06 -6.30 44.71
CA PRO A 623 -1.11 -6.22 46.16
C PRO A 623 0.19 -5.64 46.72
N LYS A 624 0.10 -5.00 47.90
CA LYS A 624 1.29 -4.61 48.65
C LYS A 624 2.12 -5.85 48.99
N PRO A 625 3.46 -5.76 49.07
CA PRO A 625 4.30 -6.88 49.47
C PRO A 625 3.79 -7.48 50.79
N PHE A 626 3.47 -8.77 50.78
CA PHE A 626 2.97 -9.50 51.95
C PHE A 626 3.82 -10.72 52.33
N LEU A 627 4.64 -11.20 51.40
CA LEU A 627 5.57 -12.31 51.59
C LEU A 627 6.90 -11.81 52.18
N HIS A 628 7.43 -12.51 53.19
CA HIS A 628 8.77 -12.25 53.73
C HIS A 628 9.88 -12.77 52.78
N ARG A 629 9.56 -13.74 51.92
CA ARG A 629 10.44 -14.27 50.87
C ARG A 629 9.64 -14.72 49.65
N MET A 630 10.17 -14.51 48.45
CA MET A 630 9.56 -15.05 47.23
C MET A 630 9.68 -16.60 47.19
N PRO A 631 8.58 -17.34 46.94
CA PRO A 631 8.58 -18.81 46.92
C PRO A 631 9.09 -19.34 45.57
N THR A 632 10.31 -18.96 45.18
CA THR A 632 10.95 -19.38 43.93
C THR A 632 11.69 -20.71 44.06
N THR A 633 11.91 -21.21 45.28
CA THR A 633 12.62 -22.44 45.59
C THR A 633 11.76 -23.43 46.37
N ILE A 634 12.03 -24.73 46.22
CA ILE A 634 11.33 -25.80 46.95
C ILE A 634 11.54 -25.64 48.47
N ALA A 635 12.75 -25.39 48.93
CA ALA A 635 13.05 -25.13 50.34
C ALA A 635 12.26 -23.92 50.87
N GLY A 636 12.10 -22.88 50.04
CA GLY A 636 11.30 -21.72 50.39
C GLY A 636 9.83 -22.05 50.63
N LEU A 637 9.27 -22.97 49.83
CA LEU A 637 7.90 -23.46 49.98
C LEU A 637 7.74 -24.36 51.21
N LEU A 638 8.71 -25.25 51.48
CA LEU A 638 8.72 -26.13 52.65
C LEU A 638 8.76 -25.33 53.96
N ALA A 639 9.55 -24.25 53.99
CA ALA A 639 9.62 -23.35 55.14
C ALA A 639 8.29 -22.63 55.44
N TYR A 640 7.41 -22.47 54.44
CA TYR A 640 6.06 -21.94 54.63
C TYR A 640 5.05 -23.03 55.04
N SER A 641 5.42 -24.30 55.12
CA SER A 641 4.50 -25.40 55.47
C SER A 641 4.96 -26.21 56.69
N THR A 642 5.94 -25.72 57.44
CA THR A 642 6.55 -26.40 58.59
C THR A 642 5.59 -26.55 59.77
N GLY A 643 5.32 -27.79 60.18
CA GLY A 643 4.38 -28.04 61.28
C GLY A 643 2.91 -27.75 60.91
N SER A 644 2.61 -27.59 59.62
CA SER A 644 1.27 -27.31 59.11
C SER A 644 0.38 -28.55 59.14
N HIS A 645 -0.89 -28.38 59.53
CA HIS A 645 -1.90 -29.43 59.42
C HIS A 645 -2.24 -29.79 57.97
N LEU A 646 -1.81 -28.97 56.99
CA LEU A 646 -1.87 -29.27 55.58
C LEU A 646 -1.18 -30.61 55.22
N ALA A 647 -0.07 -30.96 55.89
CA ALA A 647 0.63 -32.21 55.62
C ALA A 647 -0.25 -33.45 55.92
N GLN A 648 -1.08 -33.38 56.95
CA GLN A 648 -2.05 -34.43 57.31
C GLN A 648 -3.23 -34.52 56.32
N ASP A 649 -3.54 -33.43 55.62
CA ASP A 649 -4.52 -33.40 54.53
C ASP A 649 -4.00 -34.01 53.24
N LEU A 650 -2.68 -34.04 53.07
CA LEU A 650 -1.99 -34.63 51.93
C LEU A 650 -1.64 -36.12 52.16
N ASP A 651 -1.98 -36.69 53.31
CA ASP A 651 -1.68 -38.08 53.73
C ASP A 651 -2.53 -39.16 53.03
N ILE A 652 -2.83 -39.00 51.75
CA ILE A 652 -3.83 -39.84 51.08
C ILE A 652 -3.15 -40.86 50.17
N GLN A 653 -3.06 -42.10 50.66
CA GLN A 653 -2.71 -43.32 49.90
C GLN A 653 -3.48 -43.47 48.56
N MET A 654 -4.65 -42.84 48.40
CA MET A 654 -5.44 -42.82 47.15
C MET A 654 -5.01 -41.77 46.11
N ALA A 655 -4.15 -40.79 46.45
CA ALA A 655 -3.68 -39.79 45.48
C ALA A 655 -2.58 -40.34 44.55
N ALA A 656 -1.87 -41.39 44.97
CA ALA A 656 -0.81 -42.03 44.21
C ALA A 656 -1.30 -42.75 42.94
N THR A 657 -2.57 -43.16 42.88
CA THR A 657 -3.13 -43.96 41.77
C THR A 657 -3.99 -43.16 40.78
N ALA A 658 -4.49 -41.97 41.15
CA ALA A 658 -5.50 -41.23 40.37
C ALA A 658 -5.05 -39.83 39.89
N GLY A 659 -3.79 -39.45 40.11
CA GLY A 659 -3.22 -38.17 39.65
C GLY A 659 -3.94 -36.93 40.20
N ARG A 660 -3.85 -35.80 39.48
CA ARG A 660 -4.43 -34.49 39.88
C ARG A 660 -5.92 -34.59 40.24
N SER A 661 -6.70 -35.29 39.41
CA SER A 661 -8.16 -35.41 39.60
C SER A 661 -8.50 -36.14 40.89
N GLY A 662 -7.75 -37.20 41.23
CA GLY A 662 -7.90 -37.91 42.49
C GLY A 662 -7.53 -37.06 43.70
N MET A 663 -6.41 -36.33 43.65
CA MET A 663 -5.99 -35.43 44.73
C MET A 663 -7.00 -34.29 44.95
N GLN A 664 -7.56 -33.74 43.87
CA GLN A 664 -8.59 -32.71 43.93
C GLN A 664 -9.89 -33.25 44.55
N GLU A 665 -10.34 -34.44 44.17
CA GLU A 665 -11.56 -35.04 44.73
C GLU A 665 -11.40 -35.39 46.21
N ALA A 666 -10.23 -35.91 46.60
CA ALA A 666 -9.93 -36.26 47.98
C ALA A 666 -9.91 -35.03 48.90
N LEU A 667 -9.27 -33.93 48.48
CA LEU A 667 -9.28 -32.67 49.21
C LEU A 667 -10.68 -32.01 49.23
N LYS A 668 -11.45 -32.16 48.15
CA LYS A 668 -12.84 -31.70 48.10
C LYS A 668 -13.74 -32.45 49.09
N LYS A 669 -13.55 -33.76 49.26
CA LYS A 669 -14.28 -34.58 50.24
C LYS A 669 -14.00 -34.16 51.68
N ARG A 670 -12.77 -33.72 52.00
CA ARG A 670 -12.42 -33.19 53.34
C ARG A 670 -13.04 -31.83 53.65
N GLY A 671 -13.32 -31.02 52.63
CA GLY A 671 -13.92 -29.68 52.82
C GLY A 671 -12.99 -28.64 53.47
N SER A 672 -11.71 -28.97 53.67
CA SER A 672 -10.71 -28.07 54.24
C SER A 672 -10.52 -26.81 53.39
N VAL A 673 -10.37 -25.68 54.07
CA VAL A 673 -10.11 -24.38 53.46
C VAL A 673 -8.74 -23.90 53.92
N TYR A 674 -7.93 -23.40 52.99
CA TYR A 674 -6.54 -23.03 53.23
C TYR A 674 -6.35 -21.52 53.16
N GLY A 675 -5.34 -21.02 53.87
CA GLY A 675 -4.92 -19.62 53.82
C GLY A 675 -3.43 -19.44 54.08
N PHE A 676 -2.97 -18.20 53.97
CA PHE A 676 -1.59 -17.80 54.27
C PHE A 676 -1.57 -16.79 55.42
N GLY A 677 -0.81 -17.07 56.47
CA GLY A 677 -0.85 -16.28 57.71
C GLY A 677 -0.08 -16.89 58.87
N ARG A 678 -0.42 -16.45 60.09
CA ARG A 678 0.10 -17.05 61.33
C ARG A 678 -0.79 -18.22 61.71
N TYR A 679 -0.22 -19.37 62.05
CA TYR A 679 -0.98 -20.55 62.46
C TYR A 679 -0.31 -21.26 63.64
N ILE A 680 -1.12 -22.03 64.36
CA ILE A 680 -0.63 -22.91 65.44
C ILE A 680 -0.32 -24.26 64.79
N GLY A 681 0.95 -24.68 64.84
CA GLY A 681 1.40 -25.94 64.23
C GLY A 681 0.99 -27.18 65.02
N THR A 682 1.21 -28.35 64.43
CA THR A 682 1.02 -29.66 65.08
C THR A 682 1.92 -29.87 66.30
N ASP A 683 2.98 -29.07 66.40
CA ASP A 683 3.94 -29.02 67.50
C ASP A 683 3.55 -28.05 68.62
N GLY A 684 2.42 -27.33 68.48
CA GLY A 684 1.92 -26.37 69.46
C GLY A 684 2.54 -24.97 69.38
N GLU A 685 3.50 -24.74 68.46
CA GLU A 685 4.19 -23.46 68.30
C GLU A 685 3.50 -22.57 67.24
N ILE A 686 3.80 -21.27 67.27
CA ILE A 686 3.29 -20.31 66.28
C ILE A 686 4.22 -20.27 65.06
N HIS A 687 3.69 -20.64 63.91
CA HIS A 687 4.39 -20.58 62.62
C HIS A 687 3.79 -19.53 61.69
N PHE A 688 4.52 -19.24 60.61
CA PHE A 688 4.10 -18.32 59.56
C PHE A 688 4.16 -19.02 58.20
N GLY A 689 3.02 -19.11 57.51
CA GLY A 689 2.95 -19.86 56.26
C GLY A 689 1.54 -20.29 55.86
N ILE A 690 1.45 -21.43 55.16
CA ILE A 690 0.22 -22.01 54.63
C ILE A 690 -0.31 -23.07 55.60
N ASP A 691 -1.56 -22.92 56.06
CA ASP A 691 -2.26 -23.95 56.84
C ASP A 691 -3.79 -23.89 56.60
N ARG A 692 -4.52 -24.89 57.10
CA ARG A 692 -5.98 -24.99 57.04
C ARG A 692 -6.67 -24.25 58.20
N GLN A 693 -7.89 -23.76 57.97
CA GLN A 693 -8.75 -23.28 59.04
C GLN A 693 -9.25 -24.45 59.93
N PRO A 694 -9.46 -24.26 61.25
CA PRO A 694 -9.45 -22.99 62.00
C PRO A 694 -8.09 -22.60 62.61
N TYR A 695 -7.02 -23.37 62.39
CA TYR A 695 -5.71 -23.15 63.03
C TYR A 695 -4.94 -21.93 62.53
N LEU A 696 -5.40 -21.33 61.42
CA LEU A 696 -4.76 -20.21 60.74
C LEU A 696 -5.52 -18.90 60.94
N ILE A 697 -4.78 -17.86 61.33
CA ILE A 697 -5.20 -16.46 61.30
C ILE A 697 -4.62 -15.82 60.04
N PRO A 698 -5.46 -15.47 59.04
CA PRO A 698 -4.98 -14.88 57.80
C PRO A 698 -4.34 -13.52 58.07
N LEU A 699 -3.32 -13.16 57.27
CA LEU A 699 -2.75 -11.82 57.26
C LEU A 699 -3.81 -10.83 56.77
N ARG A 700 -4.59 -10.29 57.69
CA ARG A 700 -5.56 -9.24 57.37
C ARG A 700 -4.80 -7.94 57.10
N VAL A 701 -4.30 -7.80 55.88
CA VAL A 701 -3.85 -6.50 55.37
C VAL A 701 -5.10 -5.64 55.23
N GLN A 702 -5.25 -4.66 56.11
CA GLN A 702 -6.19 -3.57 55.89
C GLN A 702 -5.89 -2.96 54.50
N ASP A 703 -6.96 -2.81 53.73
CA ASP A 703 -7.04 -2.24 52.37
C ASP A 703 -6.81 -3.17 51.17
N LEU A 704 -7.64 -4.20 51.04
CA LEU A 704 -8.10 -4.60 49.70
C LEU A 704 -9.18 -3.59 49.25
N PRO A 705 -9.05 -2.92 48.10
CA PRO A 705 -10.07 -2.01 47.60
C PRO A 705 -11.43 -2.71 47.50
N LYS A 706 -12.52 -2.07 47.92
CA LYS A 706 -13.90 -2.62 47.89
C LYS A 706 -14.30 -3.26 46.55
N TRP A 707 -13.69 -2.82 45.44
CA TRP A 707 -13.96 -3.36 44.10
C TRP A 707 -13.32 -4.76 43.84
N TRP A 708 -12.30 -5.19 44.60
CA TRP A 708 -11.73 -6.56 44.49
C TRP A 708 -12.72 -7.65 44.93
N GLN A 709 -13.62 -7.32 45.86
CA GLN A 709 -14.73 -8.21 46.27
C GLN A 709 -15.85 -8.29 45.23
N LEU A 710 -15.93 -7.31 44.32
CA LEU A 710 -16.92 -7.27 43.24
C LEU A 710 -16.46 -8.11 42.03
N VAL A 711 -15.18 -8.09 41.68
CA VAL A 711 -14.65 -8.82 40.52
C VAL A 711 -14.67 -10.35 40.71
N THR A 712 -14.54 -10.83 41.95
CA THR A 712 -14.73 -12.27 42.26
C THR A 712 -16.19 -12.72 42.18
N LYS A 713 -17.15 -11.78 42.17
CA LYS A 713 -18.60 -12.05 42.15
C LYS A 713 -19.33 -11.62 40.87
N THR A 714 -18.71 -10.93 39.92
CA THR A 714 -19.38 -10.51 38.67
C THR A 714 -19.27 -11.56 37.55
N PRO A 715 -20.38 -12.18 37.10
CA PRO A 715 -20.40 -12.93 35.86
C PRO A 715 -20.68 -11.94 34.73
N LEU A 716 -19.64 -11.39 34.11
CA LEU A 716 -19.81 -10.65 32.86
C LEU A 716 -19.71 -11.62 31.68
N PHE A 717 -20.83 -11.74 30.97
CA PHE A 717 -21.07 -12.44 29.70
C PHE A 717 -21.09 -13.97 29.71
N PHE A 718 -22.16 -14.55 30.27
CA PHE A 718 -22.91 -15.62 29.61
C PHE A 718 -24.38 -15.54 30.07
N LYS A 719 -25.25 -15.05 29.17
CA LYS A 719 -26.70 -15.00 29.36
C LYS A 719 -27.23 -16.43 29.39
N LYS A 720 -27.33 -17.04 30.57
CA LYS A 720 -28.01 -18.32 30.74
C LYS A 720 -29.52 -18.07 30.61
N ARG A 721 -30.09 -18.48 29.47
CA ARG A 721 -31.54 -18.47 29.22
C ARG A 721 -32.16 -19.51 30.16
N SER A 722 -32.89 -19.07 31.17
CA SER A 722 -33.73 -19.94 32.00
C SER A 722 -34.89 -20.46 31.14
N SER A 723 -34.92 -21.77 30.90
CA SER A 723 -36.14 -22.46 30.53
C SER A 723 -36.73 -23.02 31.80
N GLN A 724 -37.78 -22.36 32.25
CA GLN A 724 -38.73 -22.87 33.24
C GLN A 724 -39.51 -23.99 32.55
N SER A 725 -39.48 -25.20 33.10
CA SER A 725 -40.38 -26.28 32.73
C SER A 725 -40.70 -27.03 34.01
N ASP A 726 -41.74 -26.55 34.68
CA ASP A 726 -42.53 -27.37 35.59
C ASP A 726 -43.24 -28.43 34.73
N MET A 727 -42.95 -29.72 34.98
CA MET A 727 -43.94 -30.78 34.88
C MET A 727 -43.42 -32.10 35.46
N ILE A 728 -44.28 -32.64 36.35
CA ILE A 728 -44.30 -33.94 37.05
C ILE A 728 -43.48 -34.00 38.34
#